data_AF-A0A2V7KXJ5-F1
#
_entry.id   AF-A0A2V7KXJ5-F1
#
_cell.length_a   1.000
_cell.length_b   1.000
_cell.length_c   1.000
_cell.angle_alpha   90.00
_cell.angle_beta   90.00
_cell.angle_gamma   90.00
#
_symmetry.space_group_name_H-M   'P 1'
#
loop_
_entity.id
_entity.type
_entity.pdbx_description
1 polymer ?
#
loop_
_entity_poly.entity_id
_entity_poly.type
_entity_poly.pdbx_seq_one_letter_code
_entity_poly.pdbx_strand_id
1 'polypeptide(L)'
;MKIVCVGGGPAALYFSILMKKAHPRHEITILERNRLEDTFGFGVVFSDATQNNLAAADPETYDAMASHFAHWDDIDIHYRGLVITSRGHGFSGLSRQALLKVLGVRSRALGVCLEVGTEVIDPGAYADADLVVAADGFNSIVRATYADHFQPSMDERPNRFVWLGTTRPFPAFTFYFKRDKHGLWRVHAYQYEHGHSTFIVETTEPAWRKAGLDQASENETVAFCEALFKEELQGHRLLKNRSVWRNFVTIKNASWSHGNVVLVGDAAHTAHFSVGSGTKLAIEDAIALAGALQRQPDVRTALTEYEAERRPAVESLQRAAQVSLQWFEETERYMSLEPPQFAFNLLTRSLRITHDNLKMRDPGFVERVDQWYDQQAEKQSNVRRTTHDARPPMFTPFRLRDLVLSNRVVVSPMCQYVAEDGMPNEWHLVHLGSRAIGGAGLVFSEMTDVSREGRISPGCTGMYKPEHVAAWKRIVDFVHVNSSAKIAMQLGHAGRKASTQRMWEGMDEPLPDGNWPIISASALPYFPYSQVPKEMTRADMDEVKTDFLRAAEMSNEAGFDLLELHMAHGYLLASFISPLTNQRTDEYGGSLENRMRFPLDVFDAVRAGWPAHKPMSVRISAVDWAPRGMQPADSVAVARMLKEHGCDITDVSAGQTVADAKPQYGRQFQTPFADRIRHEVGIATMAVGNISSYQDVNTILAAGRADLCVLARAHLWDPYWTRHAAYEQGYQLPWPDPYATLNRYRPRT
;
A
#
# COMPACT_ATOMS: atom_id res chain seq x y z
N MET A 1 38.27 -23.02 3.38
CA MET A 1 38.08 -21.63 3.83
C MET A 1 38.13 -21.57 5.35
N LYS A 2 38.80 -20.54 5.88
CA LYS A 2 38.69 -20.05 7.25
C LYS A 2 37.58 -19.00 7.30
N ILE A 3 36.51 -19.28 8.04
CA ILE A 3 35.32 -18.44 8.10
C ILE A 3 35.06 -18.04 9.55
N VAL A 4 34.88 -16.74 9.79
CA VAL A 4 34.53 -16.20 11.11
C VAL A 4 33.12 -15.61 11.03
N CYS A 5 32.20 -16.14 11.84
CA CYS A 5 30.86 -15.59 11.98
C CYS A 5 30.78 -14.77 13.28
N VAL A 6 30.47 -13.49 13.17
CA VAL A 6 30.27 -12.60 14.32
C VAL A 6 28.78 -12.62 14.67
N GLY A 7 28.43 -13.14 15.85
CA GLY A 7 27.06 -13.38 16.31
C GLY A 7 26.61 -14.84 16.18
N GLY A 8 25.95 -15.35 17.22
CA GLY A 8 25.43 -16.72 17.34
C GLY A 8 23.94 -16.86 17.09
N GLY A 9 23.37 -16.00 16.24
CA GLY A 9 21.96 -16.03 15.85
C GLY A 9 21.63 -17.10 14.79
N PRO A 10 20.35 -17.22 14.39
CA PRO A 10 19.92 -18.20 13.40
C PRO A 10 20.66 -18.12 12.05
N ALA A 11 21.01 -16.91 11.58
CA ALA A 11 21.73 -16.71 10.33
C ALA A 11 23.12 -17.39 10.35
N ALA A 12 23.97 -17.04 11.33
CA ALA A 12 25.32 -17.60 11.43
C ALA A 12 25.32 -19.11 11.69
N LEU A 13 24.50 -19.57 12.63
CA LEU A 13 24.42 -20.98 12.97
C LEU A 13 24.00 -21.83 11.77
N TYR A 14 22.94 -21.41 11.05
CA TYR A 14 22.43 -22.16 9.90
C TYR A 14 23.38 -22.08 8.70
N PHE A 15 23.96 -20.90 8.42
CA PHE A 15 24.99 -20.75 7.40
C PHE A 15 26.18 -21.70 7.65
N SER A 16 26.63 -21.79 8.91
CA SER A 16 27.77 -22.63 9.29
C SER A 16 27.48 -24.12 9.12
N ILE A 17 26.25 -24.55 9.41
CA ILE A 17 25.76 -25.91 9.14
C ILE A 17 25.86 -26.22 7.64
N LEU A 18 25.29 -25.35 6.80
CA LEU A 18 25.28 -25.56 5.34
C LEU A 18 26.70 -25.60 4.76
N MET A 19 27.58 -24.69 5.19
CA MET A 19 28.97 -24.66 4.71
C MET A 19 29.78 -25.88 5.15
N LYS A 20 29.59 -26.38 6.38
CA LYS A 20 30.25 -27.62 6.85
C LYS A 20 29.72 -28.85 6.12
N LYS A 21 28.42 -28.92 5.85
CA LYS A 21 27.82 -30.02 5.06
C LYS A 21 28.38 -30.08 3.65
N ALA A 22 28.51 -28.92 3.00
CA ALA A 22 29.08 -28.83 1.66
C ALA A 22 30.57 -29.20 1.67
N HIS A 23 31.34 -28.67 2.62
CA HIS A 23 32.78 -28.87 2.72
C HIS A 23 33.25 -29.04 4.18
N PRO A 24 33.40 -30.28 4.66
CA PRO A 24 33.77 -30.57 6.05
C PRO A 24 35.12 -29.98 6.49
N ARG A 25 36.02 -29.72 5.53
CA ARG A 25 37.35 -29.12 5.75
C ARG A 25 37.33 -27.62 6.03
N HIS A 26 36.19 -26.94 5.90
CA HIS A 26 36.10 -25.53 6.28
C HIS A 26 36.34 -25.35 7.77
N GLU A 27 37.19 -24.39 8.14
CA GLU A 27 37.41 -23.98 9.52
C GLU A 27 36.42 -22.86 9.80
N ILE A 28 35.39 -23.13 10.60
CA ILE A 28 34.32 -22.16 10.87
C ILE A 28 34.27 -21.89 12.37
N THR A 29 34.45 -20.63 12.75
CA THR A 29 34.33 -20.14 14.12
C THR A 29 33.16 -19.18 14.24
N ILE A 30 32.25 -19.44 15.18
CA ILE A 30 31.17 -18.52 15.54
C ILE A 30 31.53 -17.86 16.87
N LEU A 31 31.54 -16.54 16.89
CA LEU A 31 31.85 -15.70 18.04
C LEU A 31 30.53 -15.11 18.58
N GLU A 32 30.09 -15.52 19.77
CA GLU A 32 28.85 -15.03 20.38
C GLU A 32 29.10 -14.49 21.78
N ARG A 33 28.60 -13.28 22.05
CA ARG A 33 28.83 -12.59 23.32
C ARG A 33 28.12 -13.24 24.51
N ASN A 34 26.97 -13.89 24.28
CA ASN A 34 26.18 -14.54 25.32
C ASN A 34 26.33 -16.07 25.27
N ARG A 35 25.80 -16.77 26.28
CA ARG A 35 25.53 -18.21 26.08
C ARG A 35 24.34 -18.33 25.12
N LEU A 36 24.30 -19.37 24.28
CA LEU A 36 23.15 -19.60 23.38
C LEU A 36 21.81 -19.73 24.15
N GLU A 37 21.88 -20.14 25.41
CA GLU A 37 20.72 -20.31 26.30
C GLU A 37 20.26 -18.97 26.91
N ASP A 38 21.14 -17.97 26.97
CA ASP A 38 20.87 -16.61 27.46
C ASP A 38 20.25 -15.75 26.34
N THR A 39 19.24 -16.30 25.65
CA THR A 39 18.59 -15.63 24.52
C THR A 39 17.40 -14.79 24.98
N PHE A 40 17.20 -13.64 24.32
CA PHE A 40 16.10 -12.72 24.58
C PHE A 40 14.97 -12.91 23.56
N GLY A 41 13.73 -12.88 24.03
CA GLY A 41 12.53 -13.15 23.23
C GLY A 41 11.88 -14.49 23.55
N PHE A 42 10.75 -14.76 22.89
CA PHE A 42 9.90 -15.92 23.17
C PHE A 42 9.80 -16.83 21.93
N GLY A 43 8.71 -16.74 21.16
CA GLY A 43 8.46 -17.60 20.00
C GLY A 43 8.70 -16.96 18.64
N VAL A 44 9.30 -17.71 17.70
CA VAL A 44 9.35 -17.36 16.27
C VAL A 44 8.28 -18.11 15.50
N VAL A 45 7.86 -17.59 14.34
CA VAL A 45 6.85 -18.21 13.47
C VAL A 45 7.46 -18.53 12.12
N PHE A 46 7.15 -19.72 11.60
CA PHE A 46 7.51 -20.16 10.26
C PHE A 46 6.25 -20.40 9.43
N SER A 47 6.22 -19.83 8.22
CA SER A 47 5.27 -20.23 7.18
C SER A 47 5.67 -21.57 6.58
N ASP A 48 4.71 -22.33 6.05
CA ASP A 48 4.96 -23.61 5.37
C ASP A 48 6.01 -23.50 4.24
N ALA A 49 5.98 -22.41 3.46
CA ALA A 49 6.98 -22.17 2.42
C ALA A 49 8.42 -22.09 2.98
N THR A 50 8.60 -21.48 4.16
CA THR A 50 9.92 -21.39 4.82
C THR A 50 10.34 -22.75 5.38
N GLN A 51 9.39 -23.52 5.90
CA GLN A 51 9.64 -24.89 6.36
C GLN A 51 10.08 -25.80 5.21
N ASN A 52 9.45 -25.69 4.04
CA ASN A 52 9.84 -26.46 2.85
C ASN A 52 11.26 -26.11 2.38
N ASN A 53 11.63 -24.83 2.39
CA ASN A 53 12.99 -24.41 2.05
C ASN A 53 14.03 -24.93 3.06
N LEU A 54 13.71 -24.92 4.35
CA LEU A 54 14.55 -25.50 5.41
C LEU A 54 14.73 -27.01 5.22
N ALA A 55 13.64 -27.73 4.96
CA ALA A 55 13.64 -29.17 4.72
C ALA A 55 14.48 -29.53 3.49
N ALA A 56 14.38 -28.75 2.41
CA ALA A 56 15.19 -28.97 1.20
C ALA A 56 16.69 -28.74 1.42
N ALA A 57 17.06 -27.76 2.25
CA ALA A 57 18.47 -27.40 2.49
C ALA A 57 19.15 -28.30 3.55
N ASP A 58 18.46 -28.65 4.64
CA ASP A 58 18.96 -29.58 5.66
C ASP A 58 17.83 -30.36 6.37
N PRO A 59 17.44 -31.54 5.84
CA PRO A 59 16.38 -32.37 6.40
C PRO A 59 16.57 -32.69 7.89
N GLU A 60 17.80 -33.01 8.32
CA GLU A 60 18.06 -33.38 9.72
C GLU A 60 17.83 -32.21 10.70
N THR A 61 18.23 -30.99 10.32
CA THR A 61 17.93 -29.81 11.13
C THR A 61 16.44 -29.51 11.12
N TYR A 62 15.79 -29.65 9.97
CA TYR A 62 14.35 -29.46 9.85
C TYR A 62 13.58 -30.45 10.75
N ASP A 63 13.88 -31.75 10.70
CA ASP A 63 13.21 -32.77 11.51
C ASP A 63 13.39 -32.51 13.02
N ALA A 64 14.60 -32.10 13.42
CA ALA A 64 14.87 -31.71 14.80
C ALA A 64 14.05 -30.47 15.22
N MET A 65 13.94 -29.45 14.37
CA MET A 65 13.07 -28.28 14.62
C MET A 65 11.58 -28.67 14.66
N ALA A 66 11.15 -29.52 13.73
CA ALA A 66 9.76 -29.93 13.58
C ALA A 66 9.22 -30.68 14.80
N SER A 67 10.09 -31.45 15.48
CA SER A 67 9.73 -32.11 16.75
C SER A 67 9.33 -31.15 17.88
N HIS A 68 9.63 -29.86 17.74
CA HIS A 68 9.32 -28.81 18.71
C HIS A 68 8.22 -27.84 18.25
N PHE A 69 7.67 -27.98 17.04
CA PHE A 69 6.70 -27.04 16.52
C PHE A 69 5.36 -27.11 17.25
N ALA A 70 4.81 -25.93 17.57
CA ALA A 70 3.39 -25.76 17.83
C ALA A 70 2.73 -25.31 16.51
N HIS A 71 1.77 -26.07 15.99
CA HIS A 71 1.12 -25.75 14.73
C HIS A 71 -0.28 -25.16 14.94
N TRP A 72 -0.66 -24.16 14.14
CA TRP A 72 -2.01 -23.62 14.09
C TRP A 72 -2.34 -23.10 12.69
N ASP A 73 -3.62 -23.21 12.32
CA ASP A 73 -4.13 -22.76 11.02
C ASP A 73 -4.90 -21.45 11.08
N ASP A 74 -5.42 -21.12 12.25
CA ASP A 74 -6.44 -20.09 12.41
C ASP A 74 -5.81 -18.75 12.84
N ILE A 75 -6.46 -17.66 12.41
CA ILE A 75 -6.24 -16.31 12.91
C ILE A 75 -7.54 -15.85 13.57
N ASP A 76 -7.48 -15.55 14.87
CA ASP A 76 -8.59 -15.01 15.65
C ASP A 76 -8.44 -13.49 15.82
N ILE A 77 -9.50 -12.76 15.50
CA ILE A 77 -9.53 -11.30 15.59
C ILE A 77 -10.60 -10.91 16.59
N HIS A 78 -10.17 -10.46 17.77
CA HIS A 78 -11.05 -9.96 18.82
C HIS A 78 -11.31 -8.47 18.61
N TYR A 79 -12.54 -8.13 18.24
CA TYR A 79 -12.94 -6.77 17.93
C TYR A 79 -14.41 -6.52 18.30
N ARG A 80 -14.66 -5.46 19.08
CA ARG A 80 -15.99 -5.05 19.57
C ARG A 80 -16.80 -6.19 20.21
N GLY A 81 -16.14 -7.02 21.03
CA GLY A 81 -16.78 -8.14 21.74
C GLY A 81 -17.09 -9.36 20.87
N LEU A 82 -16.74 -9.33 19.58
CA LEU A 82 -16.84 -10.48 18.68
C LEU A 82 -15.46 -11.09 18.44
N VAL A 83 -15.45 -12.39 18.12
CA VAL A 83 -14.29 -13.10 17.61
C VAL A 83 -14.57 -13.47 16.17
N ILE A 84 -13.72 -13.00 15.26
CA ILE A 84 -13.78 -13.34 13.85
C ILE A 84 -12.57 -14.21 13.53
N THR A 85 -12.84 -15.45 13.16
CA THR A 85 -11.82 -16.43 12.79
C THR A 85 -11.69 -16.50 11.27
N SER A 86 -10.45 -16.45 10.78
CA SER A 86 -10.07 -16.79 9.42
C SER A 86 -9.12 -17.98 9.44
N ARG A 87 -9.40 -19.00 8.63
CA ARG A 87 -8.74 -20.31 8.66
C ARG A 87 -7.76 -20.52 7.50
N GLY A 88 -7.05 -21.64 7.51
CA GLY A 88 -6.24 -22.12 6.38
C GLY A 88 -5.00 -21.28 6.14
N HIS A 89 -4.45 -20.64 7.18
CA HIS A 89 -3.24 -19.82 7.03
C HIS A 89 -1.95 -20.61 7.14
N GLY A 90 -1.93 -21.68 7.94
CA GLY A 90 -0.80 -22.58 8.17
C GLY A 90 0.42 -21.90 8.79
N PHE A 91 0.62 -22.05 10.10
CA PHE A 91 1.77 -21.52 10.82
C PHE A 91 2.35 -22.53 11.81
N SER A 92 3.67 -22.51 11.95
CA SER A 92 4.36 -23.24 13.02
C SER A 92 5.17 -22.29 13.88
N GLY A 93 4.90 -22.32 15.18
CA GLY A 93 5.65 -21.61 16.20
C GLY A 93 6.78 -22.48 16.76
N LEU A 94 7.90 -21.84 17.10
CA LEU A 94 9.03 -22.48 17.76
C LEU A 94 9.61 -21.54 18.81
N SER A 95 9.90 -22.06 20.00
CA SER A 95 10.68 -21.33 21.01
C SER A 95 12.04 -20.92 20.45
N ARG A 96 12.43 -19.65 20.64
CA ARG A 96 13.76 -19.15 20.23
C ARG A 96 14.89 -19.94 20.90
N GLN A 97 14.70 -20.35 22.16
CA GLN A 97 15.66 -21.21 22.86
C GLN A 97 15.80 -22.57 22.18
N ALA A 98 14.68 -23.21 21.83
CA ALA A 98 14.70 -24.49 21.13
C ALA A 98 15.37 -24.36 19.75
N LEU A 99 15.07 -23.30 18.99
CA LEU A 99 15.72 -23.00 17.71
C LEU A 99 17.24 -22.92 17.84
N LEU A 100 17.75 -22.07 18.74
CA LEU A 100 19.19 -21.90 18.92
C LEU A 100 19.86 -23.16 19.47
N LYS A 101 19.16 -23.93 20.30
CA LYS A 101 19.65 -25.23 20.80
C LYS A 101 19.81 -26.24 19.67
N VAL A 102 18.78 -26.44 18.84
CA VAL A 102 18.84 -27.37 17.69
C VAL A 102 19.97 -26.99 16.74
N LEU A 103 20.01 -25.72 16.34
CA LEU A 103 21.05 -25.21 15.45
C LEU A 103 22.45 -25.34 16.08
N GLY A 104 22.62 -24.95 17.35
CA GLY A 104 23.90 -25.05 18.05
C GLY A 104 24.40 -26.49 18.22
N VAL A 105 23.50 -27.44 18.52
CA VAL A 105 23.84 -28.88 18.58
C VAL A 105 24.29 -29.37 17.22
N ARG A 106 23.55 -29.05 16.15
CA ARG A 106 23.92 -29.44 14.78
C ARG A 106 25.24 -28.83 14.35
N SER A 107 25.48 -27.54 14.59
CA SER A 107 26.75 -26.87 14.27
C SER A 107 27.93 -27.57 14.95
N ARG A 108 27.83 -27.88 16.24
CA ARG A 108 28.90 -28.61 16.96
C ARG A 108 29.12 -30.02 16.43
N ALA A 109 28.04 -30.75 16.13
CA ALA A 109 28.13 -32.10 15.56
C ALA A 109 28.87 -32.13 14.21
N LEU A 110 28.76 -31.06 13.43
CA LEU A 110 29.47 -30.88 12.15
C LEU A 110 30.88 -30.27 12.30
N GLY A 111 31.36 -30.07 13.53
CA GLY A 111 32.70 -29.56 13.82
C GLY A 111 32.87 -28.06 13.61
N VAL A 112 31.80 -27.26 13.77
CA VAL A 112 31.89 -25.79 13.88
C VAL A 112 32.43 -25.44 15.27
N CYS A 113 33.43 -24.56 15.33
CA CYS A 113 33.92 -24.00 16.59
C CYS A 113 32.94 -22.92 17.06
N LEU A 114 32.37 -23.08 18.25
CA LEU A 114 31.42 -22.12 18.81
C LEU A 114 32.02 -21.54 20.11
N GLU A 115 32.46 -20.29 20.03
CA GLU A 115 33.04 -19.53 21.13
C GLU A 115 31.98 -18.60 21.71
N VAL A 116 31.41 -19.01 22.83
CA VAL A 116 30.42 -18.23 23.60
C VAL A 116 31.09 -17.40 24.69
N GLY A 117 30.51 -16.25 25.03
CA GLY A 117 31.13 -15.30 25.96
C GLY A 117 32.19 -14.41 25.31
N THR A 118 32.32 -14.46 23.98
CA THR A 118 33.32 -13.69 23.23
C THR A 118 32.63 -12.49 22.59
N GLU A 119 32.89 -11.30 23.12
CA GLU A 119 32.41 -10.04 22.54
C GLU A 119 33.43 -9.51 21.53
N VAL A 120 32.99 -9.33 20.29
CA VAL A 120 33.79 -8.70 19.24
C VAL A 120 33.66 -7.19 19.35
N ILE A 121 34.78 -6.51 19.61
CA ILE A 121 34.86 -5.05 19.72
C ILE A 121 35.43 -4.44 18.42
N ASP A 122 36.40 -5.12 17.81
CA ASP A 122 37.01 -4.73 16.53
C ASP A 122 36.91 -5.88 15.52
N PRO A 123 36.03 -5.78 14.50
CA PRO A 123 35.95 -6.75 13.42
C PRO A 123 37.27 -6.91 12.64
N GLY A 124 38.13 -5.88 12.63
CA GLY A 124 39.42 -5.90 11.94
C GLY A 124 40.38 -6.96 12.48
N ALA A 125 40.20 -7.43 13.71
CA ALA A 125 40.98 -8.52 14.30
C ALA A 125 40.85 -9.85 13.54
N TYR A 126 39.85 -9.99 12.67
CA TYR A 126 39.56 -11.20 11.89
C TYR A 126 39.77 -10.98 10.38
N ALA A 127 40.52 -9.95 9.99
CA ALA A 127 40.79 -9.63 8.59
C ALA A 127 41.58 -10.73 7.84
N ASP A 128 42.22 -11.65 8.56
CA ASP A 128 42.96 -12.79 8.03
C ASP A 128 42.05 -14.00 7.67
N ALA A 129 40.76 -13.94 7.99
CA ALA A 129 39.78 -14.94 7.56
C ALA A 129 39.51 -14.83 6.05
N ASP A 130 39.18 -15.95 5.39
CA ASP A 130 38.74 -15.92 3.99
C ASP A 130 37.36 -15.24 3.84
N LEU A 131 36.53 -15.32 4.90
CA LEU A 131 35.21 -14.71 4.96
C LEU A 131 34.85 -14.34 6.40
N VAL A 132 34.33 -13.12 6.59
CA VAL A 132 33.71 -12.67 7.84
C VAL A 132 32.21 -12.49 7.62
N VAL A 133 31.38 -13.27 8.32
CA VAL A 133 29.92 -13.18 8.27
C VAL A 133 29.41 -12.40 9.47
N ALA A 134 28.92 -11.20 9.24
CA ALA A 134 28.33 -10.33 10.25
C ALA A 134 26.85 -10.68 10.48
N ALA A 135 26.60 -11.47 11.52
CA ALA A 135 25.29 -11.94 11.96
C ALA A 135 24.96 -11.48 13.40
N ASP A 136 25.59 -10.38 13.84
CA ASP A 136 25.51 -9.80 15.18
C ASP A 136 24.26 -8.93 15.40
N GLY A 137 23.34 -8.97 14.44
CA GLY A 137 21.95 -8.57 14.58
C GLY A 137 21.72 -7.06 14.53
N PHE A 138 20.63 -6.64 15.17
CA PHE A 138 20.14 -5.26 15.12
C PHE A 138 21.21 -4.22 15.50
N ASN A 139 21.98 -4.47 16.57
CA ASN A 139 23.06 -3.59 17.04
C ASN A 139 24.43 -3.98 16.47
N SER A 140 24.48 -4.37 15.19
CA SER A 140 25.70 -4.86 14.54
C SER A 140 26.86 -3.87 14.68
N ILE A 141 27.94 -4.32 15.34
CA ILE A 141 29.19 -3.56 15.45
C ILE A 141 29.90 -3.56 14.09
N VAL A 142 29.81 -4.66 13.34
CA VAL A 142 30.43 -4.77 12.02
C VAL A 142 29.84 -3.75 11.04
N ARG A 143 28.50 -3.63 11.03
CA ARG A 143 27.82 -2.62 10.20
C ARG A 143 28.23 -1.20 10.61
N ALA A 144 28.38 -0.95 11.92
CA ALA A 144 28.79 0.36 12.43
C ALA A 144 30.26 0.68 12.05
N THR A 145 31.17 -0.28 12.18
CA THR A 145 32.59 -0.11 11.85
C THR A 145 32.81 0.20 10.37
N TYR A 146 32.08 -0.46 9.46
CA TYR A 146 32.20 -0.25 8.02
C TYR A 146 31.03 0.55 7.43
N ALA A 147 30.45 1.48 8.20
CA ALA A 147 29.27 2.23 7.81
C ALA A 147 29.46 3.04 6.51
N ASP A 148 30.68 3.55 6.26
CA ASP A 148 31.00 4.28 5.02
C ASP A 148 30.83 3.41 3.75
N HIS A 149 30.97 2.09 3.88
CA HIS A 149 30.80 1.13 2.80
C HIS A 149 29.37 0.58 2.70
N PHE A 150 28.77 0.21 3.83
CA PHE A 150 27.42 -0.35 3.84
C PHE A 150 26.33 0.71 3.65
N GLN A 151 26.61 1.95 4.05
CA GLN A 151 25.69 3.09 4.02
C GLN A 151 24.32 2.73 4.65
N PRO A 152 24.29 2.44 5.97
CA PRO A 152 23.07 2.04 6.65
C PRO A 152 22.05 3.19 6.69
N SER A 153 20.79 2.86 6.46
CA SER A 153 19.63 3.70 6.70
C SER A 153 18.80 3.08 7.82
N MET A 154 18.49 3.88 8.84
CA MET A 154 17.69 3.47 10.00
C MET A 154 16.45 4.37 10.09
N ASP A 155 15.27 3.76 10.08
CA ASP A 155 13.97 4.42 10.23
C ASP A 155 13.30 3.95 11.52
N GLU A 156 13.38 4.76 12.58
CA GLU A 156 12.74 4.49 13.85
C GLU A 156 11.25 4.84 13.81
N ARG A 157 10.42 3.90 14.25
CA ARG A 157 8.97 3.95 14.11
C ARG A 157 8.29 4.43 15.40
N PRO A 158 7.22 5.24 15.32
CA PRO A 158 6.67 5.94 16.49
C PRO A 158 5.97 5.04 17.52
N ASN A 159 5.47 3.87 17.11
CA ASN A 159 4.80 2.96 18.04
C ASN A 159 5.79 2.31 19.01
N ARG A 160 5.32 2.11 20.25
CA ARG A 160 6.03 1.42 21.32
C ARG A 160 5.49 0.01 21.41
N PHE A 161 6.38 -0.97 21.51
CA PHE A 161 6.00 -2.35 21.76
C PHE A 161 6.84 -2.98 22.87
N VAL A 162 6.28 -3.98 23.54
CA VAL A 162 6.97 -4.87 24.47
C VAL A 162 6.65 -6.32 24.11
N TRP A 163 7.68 -7.16 24.09
CA TRP A 163 7.54 -8.58 23.82
C TRP A 163 7.50 -9.35 25.14
N LEU A 164 6.33 -9.91 25.47
CA LEU A 164 6.12 -10.76 26.63
C LEU A 164 5.81 -12.19 26.19
N GLY A 165 5.93 -13.12 27.12
CA GLY A 165 5.38 -14.47 27.00
C GLY A 165 4.17 -14.62 27.89
N THR A 166 3.50 -15.76 27.82
CA THR A 166 2.42 -16.12 28.74
C THR A 166 2.23 -17.62 28.80
N THR A 167 1.71 -18.12 29.92
CA THR A 167 1.26 -19.51 30.03
C THR A 167 -0.12 -19.75 29.42
N ARG A 168 -0.78 -18.70 28.90
CA ARG A 168 -2.05 -18.78 28.21
C ARG A 168 -1.89 -19.54 26.88
N PRO A 169 -2.57 -20.68 26.66
CA PRO A 169 -2.58 -21.30 25.34
C PRO A 169 -3.42 -20.46 24.36
N PHE A 170 -2.87 -20.23 23.17
CA PHE A 170 -3.57 -19.62 22.05
C PHE A 170 -3.58 -20.62 20.88
N PRO A 171 -4.72 -21.28 20.60
CA PRO A 171 -4.82 -22.27 19.52
C PRO A 171 -4.78 -21.64 18.11
N ALA A 172 -4.81 -20.32 18.03
CA ALA A 172 -4.80 -19.52 16.80
C ALA A 172 -3.86 -18.32 16.97
N PHE A 173 -3.38 -17.75 15.86
CA PHE A 173 -2.75 -16.44 15.91
C PHE A 173 -3.82 -15.41 16.27
N THR A 174 -3.68 -14.75 17.42
CA THR A 174 -4.74 -13.95 18.01
C THR A 174 -4.38 -12.47 18.01
N PHE A 175 -5.29 -11.64 17.51
CA PHE A 175 -5.23 -10.19 17.61
C PHE A 175 -6.24 -9.68 18.63
N TYR A 176 -5.80 -8.83 19.56
CA TYR A 176 -6.69 -8.04 20.43
C TYR A 176 -6.55 -6.55 20.13
N PHE A 177 -7.69 -5.84 20.13
CA PHE A 177 -7.75 -4.38 20.04
C PHE A 177 -8.56 -3.85 21.23
N LYS A 178 -7.87 -3.42 22.29
CA LYS A 178 -8.50 -3.00 23.55
C LYS A 178 -8.26 -1.52 23.81
N ARG A 179 -9.33 -0.78 24.12
CA ARG A 179 -9.24 0.64 24.46
C ARG A 179 -9.49 0.84 25.95
N ASP A 180 -8.68 1.66 26.58
CA ASP A 180 -8.84 2.10 27.97
C ASP A 180 -8.73 3.63 28.08
N LYS A 181 -8.58 4.14 29.31
CA LYS A 181 -8.42 5.58 29.56
C LYS A 181 -7.13 6.17 28.98
N HIS A 182 -6.12 5.35 28.67
CA HIS A 182 -4.83 5.80 28.16
C HIS A 182 -4.80 5.85 26.63
N GLY A 183 -5.39 4.84 25.97
CA GLY A 183 -5.43 4.77 24.51
C GLY A 183 -5.86 3.41 23.98
N LEU A 184 -5.47 3.11 22.73
CA LEU A 184 -5.71 1.83 22.08
C LEU A 184 -4.47 0.93 22.21
N TRP A 185 -4.68 -0.28 22.70
CA TRP A 185 -3.67 -1.31 22.88
C TRP A 185 -3.92 -2.44 21.91
N ARG A 186 -2.86 -2.88 21.23
CA ARG A 186 -2.90 -3.98 20.28
C ARG A 186 -2.10 -5.14 20.85
N VAL A 187 -2.58 -6.36 20.64
CA VAL A 187 -1.85 -7.56 21.03
C VAL A 187 -1.70 -8.49 19.84
N HIS A 188 -0.51 -9.07 19.72
CA HIS A 188 -0.23 -10.21 18.84
C HIS A 188 0.13 -11.39 19.75
N ALA A 189 -0.73 -12.40 19.77
CA ALA A 189 -0.53 -13.58 20.61
C ALA A 189 -0.56 -14.85 19.77
N TYR A 190 0.36 -15.77 20.03
CA TYR A 190 0.41 -17.06 19.34
C TYR A 190 1.24 -18.04 20.15
N GLN A 191 0.87 -19.31 20.07
CA GLN A 191 1.62 -20.38 20.74
C GLN A 191 2.99 -20.58 20.08
N TYR A 192 4.02 -20.94 20.84
CA TYR A 192 5.33 -21.30 20.25
C TYR A 192 5.91 -22.60 20.78
N GLU A 193 5.36 -23.11 21.88
CA GLU A 193 5.60 -24.45 22.40
C GLU A 193 4.40 -24.84 23.29
N HIS A 194 4.31 -26.11 23.68
CA HIS A 194 3.22 -26.53 24.55
C HIS A 194 3.25 -25.77 25.89
N GLY A 195 2.11 -25.19 26.27
CA GLY A 195 1.96 -24.44 27.52
C GLY A 195 2.54 -23.02 27.53
N HIS A 196 3.19 -22.55 26.44
CA HIS A 196 3.73 -21.20 26.36
C HIS A 196 3.43 -20.51 25.03
N SER A 197 3.09 -19.23 25.14
CA SER A 197 2.72 -18.39 24.00
C SER A 197 3.41 -17.03 24.05
N THR A 198 3.60 -16.44 22.88
CA THR A 198 3.99 -15.05 22.70
C THR A 198 2.79 -14.16 23.03
N PHE A 199 3.06 -13.00 23.65
CA PHE A 199 2.10 -11.93 23.92
C PHE A 199 2.78 -10.58 23.70
N ILE A 200 2.82 -10.11 22.45
CA ILE A 200 3.41 -8.81 22.12
C ILE A 200 2.34 -7.74 22.32
N VAL A 201 2.63 -6.72 23.11
CA VAL A 201 1.74 -5.57 23.33
C VAL A 201 2.33 -4.36 22.60
N GLU A 202 1.50 -3.68 21.81
CA GLU A 202 1.86 -2.50 21.03
C GLU A 202 0.87 -1.36 21.29
N THR A 203 1.38 -0.12 21.35
CA THR A 203 0.58 1.09 21.53
C THR A 203 1.30 2.32 20.96
N THR A 204 0.59 3.43 20.85
CA THR A 204 1.18 4.71 20.41
C THR A 204 2.00 5.33 21.53
N GLU A 205 3.04 6.11 21.20
CA GLU A 205 3.84 6.81 22.21
C GLU A 205 3.01 7.67 23.20
N PRO A 206 2.00 8.45 22.75
CA PRO A 206 1.14 9.19 23.68
C PRO A 206 0.40 8.31 24.68
N ALA A 207 -0.14 7.16 24.24
CA ALA A 207 -0.85 6.24 25.12
C ALA A 207 0.09 5.54 26.12
N TRP A 208 1.28 5.15 25.66
CA TRP A 208 2.34 4.59 26.48
C TRP A 208 2.79 5.55 27.60
N ARG A 209 3.07 6.82 27.27
CA ARG A 209 3.42 7.86 28.26
C ARG A 209 2.28 8.17 29.20
N LYS A 210 1.04 8.25 28.71
CA LYS A 210 -0.15 8.50 29.54
C LYS A 210 -0.37 7.37 30.56
N ALA A 211 0.04 6.15 30.24
CA ALA A 211 0.02 5.01 31.15
C ALA A 211 1.20 4.98 32.15
N GLY A 212 2.17 5.89 32.02
CA GLY A 212 3.37 5.95 32.88
C GLY A 212 4.39 4.85 32.60
N LEU A 213 4.30 4.19 31.45
CA LEU A 213 5.15 3.04 31.10
C LEU A 213 6.54 3.42 30.60
N ASP A 214 6.80 4.72 30.40
CA ASP A 214 8.13 5.24 30.06
C ASP A 214 9.10 5.25 31.23
N GLN A 215 8.57 5.21 32.46
CA GLN A 215 9.36 5.10 33.69
C GLN A 215 9.16 3.76 34.40
N ALA A 216 8.31 2.89 33.86
CA ALA A 216 7.97 1.62 34.48
C ALA A 216 9.12 0.62 34.39
N SER A 217 9.38 -0.07 35.49
CA SER A 217 10.17 -1.29 35.52
C SER A 217 9.49 -2.42 34.71
N GLU A 218 10.25 -3.47 34.41
CA GLU A 218 9.71 -4.68 33.76
C GLU A 218 8.57 -5.31 34.58
N ASN A 219 8.65 -5.29 35.91
CA ASN A 219 7.60 -5.80 36.80
C ASN A 219 6.32 -4.95 36.74
N GLU A 220 6.48 -3.62 36.73
CA GLU A 220 5.34 -2.69 36.64
C GLU A 220 4.67 -2.78 35.26
N THR A 221 5.45 -2.98 34.20
CA THR A 221 4.92 -3.26 32.85
C THR A 221 4.10 -4.54 32.83
N VAL A 222 4.61 -5.63 33.41
CA VAL A 222 3.86 -6.91 33.50
C VAL A 222 2.57 -6.72 34.29
N ALA A 223 2.63 -6.10 35.47
CA ALA A 223 1.46 -5.86 36.31
C ALA A 223 0.39 -5.00 35.60
N PHE A 224 0.83 -3.97 34.86
CA PHE A 224 -0.06 -3.15 34.04
C PHE A 224 -0.75 -3.99 32.95
N CYS A 225 0.02 -4.77 32.18
CA CYS A 225 -0.52 -5.58 31.10
C CYS A 225 -1.45 -6.69 31.62
N GLU A 226 -1.13 -7.35 32.74
CA GLU A 226 -1.99 -8.35 33.37
C GLU A 226 -3.32 -7.74 33.86
N ALA A 227 -3.29 -6.52 34.39
CA ALA A 227 -4.50 -5.81 34.78
C ALA A 227 -5.34 -5.40 33.57
N LEU A 228 -4.71 -4.87 32.52
CA LEU A 228 -5.38 -4.43 31.30
C LEU A 228 -6.01 -5.59 30.53
N PHE A 229 -5.31 -6.72 30.42
CA PHE A 229 -5.72 -7.90 29.65
C PHE A 229 -6.21 -9.06 30.53
N LYS A 230 -6.73 -8.76 31.73
CA LYS A 230 -7.17 -9.76 32.71
C LYS A 230 -8.15 -10.79 32.13
N GLU A 231 -9.09 -10.32 31.32
CA GLU A 231 -10.14 -11.15 30.71
C GLU A 231 -9.55 -12.06 29.61
N GLU A 232 -8.66 -11.52 28.79
CA GLU A 232 -8.00 -12.21 27.69
C GLU A 232 -6.99 -13.25 28.19
N LEU A 233 -6.30 -12.96 29.30
CA LEU A 233 -5.35 -13.87 29.94
C LEU A 233 -6.02 -14.98 30.75
N GLN A 234 -7.28 -14.81 31.17
CA GLN A 234 -8.06 -15.82 31.91
C GLN A 234 -7.30 -16.43 33.12
N GLY A 235 -6.60 -15.59 33.87
CA GLY A 235 -5.85 -16.00 35.07
C GLY A 235 -4.45 -16.58 34.81
N HIS A 236 -4.03 -16.70 33.55
CA HIS A 236 -2.64 -17.02 33.21
C HIS A 236 -1.73 -15.81 33.41
N ARG A 237 -0.45 -16.09 33.72
CA ARG A 237 0.55 -15.05 33.98
C ARG A 237 1.26 -14.62 32.70
N LEU A 238 1.72 -13.38 32.68
CA LEU A 238 2.69 -12.91 31.70
C LEU A 238 4.11 -13.28 32.16
N LEU A 239 4.96 -13.61 31.18
CA LEU A 239 6.34 -14.01 31.36
C LEU A 239 7.23 -12.91 30.80
N LYS A 240 8.34 -12.63 31.49
CA LYS A 240 9.28 -11.57 31.17
C LYS A 240 10.65 -12.14 30.81
N ASN A 241 11.33 -11.53 29.85
CA ASN A 241 12.67 -11.96 29.40
C ASN A 241 13.46 -10.76 28.84
N ARG A 242 13.81 -9.81 29.72
CA ARG A 242 14.28 -8.46 29.34
C ARG A 242 13.26 -7.76 28.43
N SER A 243 12.01 -7.87 28.82
CA SER A 243 10.82 -7.34 28.14
C SER A 243 10.70 -5.84 28.40
N VAL A 244 11.46 -5.07 27.61
CA VAL A 244 11.47 -3.61 27.67
C VAL A 244 10.68 -3.00 26.50
N TRP A 245 10.04 -1.87 26.76
CA TRP A 245 9.37 -1.07 25.73
C TRP A 245 10.39 -0.49 24.75
N ARG A 246 10.15 -0.66 23.46
CA ARG A 246 11.03 -0.19 22.38
C ARG A 246 10.24 0.32 21.19
N ASN A 247 10.89 1.14 20.38
CA ASN A 247 10.46 1.42 19.02
C ASN A 247 10.98 0.34 18.09
N PHE A 248 10.25 0.06 17.03
CA PHE A 248 10.79 -0.75 15.95
C PHE A 248 11.67 0.13 15.05
N VAL A 249 12.77 -0.42 14.55
CA VAL A 249 13.67 0.30 13.64
C VAL A 249 13.84 -0.53 12.38
N THR A 250 13.45 0.05 11.24
CA THR A 250 13.67 -0.54 9.93
C THR A 250 15.10 -0.24 9.48
N ILE A 251 15.89 -1.28 9.25
CA ILE A 251 17.28 -1.19 8.77
C ILE A 251 17.33 -1.55 7.28
N LYS A 252 18.05 -0.74 6.51
CA LYS A 252 18.45 -1.01 5.13
C LYS A 252 19.93 -0.66 4.97
N ASN A 253 20.62 -1.34 4.05
CA ASN A 253 21.99 -1.01 3.68
C ASN A 253 22.08 -0.88 2.15
N ALA A 254 22.86 0.09 1.66
CA ALA A 254 23.09 0.29 0.23
C ALA A 254 23.93 -0.85 -0.36
N SER A 255 24.90 -1.37 0.38
CA SER A 255 25.68 -2.58 0.09
C SER A 255 25.57 -3.56 1.25
N TRP A 256 25.62 -4.87 1.00
CA TRP A 256 25.65 -5.90 2.04
C TRP A 256 27.03 -6.53 2.22
N SER A 257 28.01 -6.12 1.41
CA SER A 257 29.38 -6.63 1.51
C SER A 257 30.44 -5.54 1.40
N HIS A 258 31.58 -5.82 2.04
CA HIS A 258 32.80 -5.00 1.97
C HIS A 258 34.03 -5.91 2.05
N GLY A 259 34.79 -6.04 0.95
CA GLY A 259 35.91 -6.98 0.89
C GLY A 259 35.45 -8.43 1.08
N ASN A 260 35.95 -9.09 2.12
CA ASN A 260 35.55 -10.42 2.57
C ASN A 260 34.51 -10.39 3.71
N VAL A 261 33.93 -9.24 4.03
CA VAL A 261 32.91 -9.07 5.07
C VAL A 261 31.52 -9.02 4.42
N VAL A 262 30.55 -9.74 4.98
CA VAL A 262 29.15 -9.75 4.52
C VAL A 262 28.16 -9.63 5.67
N LEU A 263 27.13 -8.80 5.50
CA LEU A 263 25.99 -8.68 6.42
C LEU A 263 24.92 -9.72 6.11
N VAL A 264 24.34 -10.35 7.15
CA VAL A 264 23.21 -11.28 7.04
C VAL A 264 22.16 -11.04 8.13
N GLY A 265 20.89 -11.38 7.87
CA GLY A 265 19.80 -11.24 8.83
C GLY A 265 19.60 -9.80 9.30
N ASP A 266 19.28 -9.60 10.58
CA ASP A 266 18.99 -8.27 11.15
C ASP A 266 20.19 -7.29 11.10
N ALA A 267 21.42 -7.78 10.87
CA ALA A 267 22.57 -6.92 10.61
C ALA A 267 22.44 -6.23 9.23
N ALA A 268 21.96 -6.97 8.21
CA ALA A 268 21.76 -6.48 6.86
C ALA A 268 20.43 -5.73 6.68
N HIS A 269 19.36 -6.22 7.29
CA HIS A 269 18.03 -5.67 7.10
C HIS A 269 17.02 -6.20 8.11
N THR A 270 16.08 -5.36 8.54
CA THR A 270 14.99 -5.76 9.45
C THR A 270 13.62 -5.65 8.76
N ALA A 271 12.66 -6.42 9.24
CA ALA A 271 11.25 -6.34 8.83
C ALA A 271 10.34 -6.42 10.06
N HIS A 272 9.29 -5.59 10.10
CA HIS A 272 8.39 -5.50 11.26
C HIS A 272 7.76 -6.86 11.61
N PHE A 273 7.66 -7.18 12.89
CA PHE A 273 7.13 -8.47 13.37
C PHE A 273 5.68 -8.71 12.95
N SER A 274 4.94 -7.67 12.57
CA SER A 274 3.56 -7.78 12.05
C SER A 274 3.39 -8.68 10.82
N VAL A 275 4.47 -9.00 10.10
CA VAL A 275 4.48 -9.96 8.98
C VAL A 275 5.29 -11.23 9.28
N GLY A 276 5.74 -11.43 10.52
CA GLY A 276 6.32 -12.69 11.01
C GLY A 276 7.55 -13.18 10.24
N SER A 277 8.47 -12.29 9.84
CA SER A 277 9.51 -12.64 8.85
C SER A 277 10.97 -12.40 9.25
N GLY A 278 11.29 -11.96 10.47
CA GLY A 278 12.67 -11.70 10.88
C GLY A 278 13.58 -12.94 10.84
N THR A 279 13.18 -14.02 11.53
CA THR A 279 13.96 -15.28 11.52
C THR A 279 13.96 -15.96 10.15
N LYS A 280 12.86 -15.82 9.39
CA LYS A 280 12.78 -16.27 8.00
C LYS A 280 13.86 -15.62 7.13
N LEU A 281 13.98 -14.29 7.20
CA LEU A 281 15.00 -13.54 6.46
C LEU A 281 16.40 -14.05 6.78
N ALA A 282 16.73 -14.13 8.07
CA ALA A 282 18.02 -14.62 8.53
C ALA A 282 18.40 -16.01 7.98
N ILE A 283 17.44 -16.93 7.92
CA ILE A 283 17.65 -18.30 7.41
C ILE A 283 17.76 -18.30 5.88
N GLU A 284 16.91 -17.55 5.18
CA GLU A 284 16.98 -17.45 3.71
C GLU A 284 18.28 -16.80 3.24
N ASP A 285 18.78 -15.80 3.98
CA ASP A 285 20.09 -15.19 3.71
C ASP A 285 21.22 -16.21 3.86
N ALA A 286 21.17 -17.02 4.93
CA ALA A 286 22.14 -18.09 5.16
C ALA A 286 22.14 -19.13 4.03
N ILE A 287 20.96 -19.53 3.54
CA ILE A 287 20.83 -20.46 2.41
C ILE A 287 21.42 -19.86 1.14
N ALA A 288 21.04 -18.62 0.80
CA ALA A 288 21.50 -17.97 -0.42
C ALA A 288 23.01 -17.71 -0.40
N LEU A 289 23.55 -17.22 0.73
CA LEU A 289 24.99 -16.98 0.87
C LEU A 289 25.78 -18.29 0.75
N ALA A 290 25.36 -19.35 1.44
CA ALA A 290 26.00 -20.66 1.34
C ALA A 290 25.91 -21.25 -0.08
N GLY A 291 24.79 -21.03 -0.77
CA GLY A 291 24.59 -21.44 -2.16
C GLY A 291 25.51 -20.69 -3.12
N ALA A 292 25.61 -19.36 -3.00
CA ALA A 292 26.48 -18.53 -3.82
C ALA A 292 27.96 -18.90 -3.65
N LEU A 293 28.41 -19.14 -2.41
CA LEU A 293 29.80 -19.57 -2.14
C LEU A 293 30.14 -20.96 -2.69
N GLN A 294 29.16 -21.81 -2.93
CA GLN A 294 29.37 -23.12 -3.57
C GLN A 294 29.38 -23.03 -5.09
N ARG A 295 28.62 -22.08 -5.67
CA ARG A 295 28.51 -21.91 -7.12
C ARG A 295 29.66 -21.09 -7.70
N GLN A 296 30.16 -20.12 -6.95
CA GLN A 296 31.15 -19.16 -7.44
C GLN A 296 32.59 -19.55 -7.08
N PRO A 297 33.57 -19.18 -7.93
CA PRO A 297 34.96 -19.58 -7.76
C PRO A 297 35.71 -18.77 -6.67
N ASP A 298 35.21 -17.59 -6.32
CA ASP A 298 35.82 -16.69 -5.33
C ASP A 298 34.77 -15.99 -4.47
N VAL A 299 35.20 -15.57 -3.26
CA VAL A 299 34.33 -14.96 -2.26
C VAL A 299 33.67 -13.69 -2.78
N ARG A 300 34.42 -12.80 -3.46
CA ARG A 300 33.90 -11.49 -3.87
C ARG A 300 32.78 -11.64 -4.89
N THR A 301 32.95 -12.54 -5.85
CA THR A 301 31.90 -12.87 -6.83
C THR A 301 30.68 -13.50 -6.14
N ALA A 302 30.91 -14.40 -5.17
CA ALA A 302 29.83 -15.01 -4.38
C ALA A 302 29.01 -13.98 -3.59
N LEU A 303 29.67 -13.01 -2.94
CA LEU A 303 28.98 -11.96 -2.18
C LEU A 303 28.13 -11.07 -3.09
N THR A 304 28.62 -10.80 -4.30
CA THR A 304 27.88 -10.05 -5.33
C THR A 304 26.64 -10.81 -5.80
N GLU A 305 26.76 -12.12 -6.06
CA GLU A 305 25.61 -12.96 -6.44
C GLU A 305 24.59 -13.06 -5.30
N TYR A 306 25.04 -13.28 -4.06
CA TYR A 306 24.18 -13.34 -2.88
C TYR A 306 23.31 -12.08 -2.76
N GLU A 307 23.92 -10.90 -2.87
CA GLU A 307 23.19 -9.64 -2.78
C GLU A 307 22.21 -9.47 -3.95
N ALA A 308 22.63 -9.78 -5.17
CA ALA A 308 21.78 -9.70 -6.36
C ALA A 308 20.57 -10.66 -6.30
N GLU A 309 20.76 -11.87 -5.78
CA GLU A 309 19.70 -12.87 -5.59
C GLU A 309 18.71 -12.44 -4.51
N ARG A 310 19.21 -11.97 -3.37
CA ARG A 310 18.39 -11.73 -2.17
C ARG A 310 17.72 -10.36 -2.12
N ARG A 311 18.37 -9.32 -2.61
CA ARG A 311 17.89 -7.93 -2.50
C ARG A 311 16.45 -7.75 -3.00
N PRO A 312 16.03 -8.27 -4.17
CA PRO A 312 14.64 -8.10 -4.64
C PRO A 312 13.59 -8.70 -3.70
N ALA A 313 13.87 -9.90 -3.15
CA ALA A 313 12.97 -10.59 -2.23
C ALA A 313 12.87 -9.86 -0.88
N VAL A 314 14.01 -9.41 -0.34
CA VAL A 314 14.09 -8.64 0.90
C VAL A 314 13.35 -7.32 0.77
N GLU A 315 13.63 -6.54 -0.28
CA GLU A 315 12.99 -5.25 -0.48
C GLU A 315 11.47 -5.39 -0.67
N SER A 316 11.02 -6.43 -1.38
CA SER A 316 9.60 -6.76 -1.52
C SER A 316 8.94 -7.04 -0.17
N LEU A 317 9.60 -7.84 0.68
CA LEU A 317 9.11 -8.13 2.02
C LEU A 317 9.14 -6.90 2.92
N GLN A 318 10.19 -6.08 2.90
CA GLN A 318 10.28 -4.85 3.67
C GLN A 318 9.19 -3.85 3.27
N ARG A 319 8.85 -3.74 1.98
CA ARG A 319 7.71 -2.93 1.54
C ARG A 319 6.40 -3.42 2.14
N ALA A 320 6.13 -4.72 2.10
CA ALA A 320 4.93 -5.30 2.71
C ALA A 320 4.90 -5.12 4.25
N ALA A 321 6.05 -5.28 4.89
CA ALA A 321 6.21 -5.05 6.33
C ALA A 321 5.96 -3.59 6.70
N GLN A 322 6.44 -2.64 5.88
CA GLN A 322 6.24 -1.20 6.07
C GLN A 322 4.76 -0.84 6.01
N VAL A 323 4.02 -1.32 5.00
CA VAL A 323 2.58 -1.03 4.90
C VAL A 323 1.80 -1.65 6.07
N SER A 324 2.14 -2.89 6.45
CA SER A 324 1.53 -3.56 7.61
C SER A 324 1.82 -2.84 8.92
N LEU A 325 3.06 -2.39 9.13
CA LEU A 325 3.47 -1.58 10.27
C LEU A 325 2.69 -0.26 10.34
N GLN A 326 2.65 0.51 9.25
CA GLN A 326 1.92 1.78 9.19
C GLN A 326 0.43 1.61 9.51
N TRP A 327 -0.16 0.48 9.10
CA TRP A 327 -1.52 0.14 9.49
C TRP A 327 -1.70 0.00 11.01
N PHE A 328 -0.73 -0.58 11.72
CA PHE A 328 -0.76 -0.68 13.19
C PHE A 328 -0.53 0.67 13.88
N GLU A 329 0.34 1.51 13.30
CA GLU A 329 0.55 2.90 13.73
C GLU A 329 -0.73 3.74 13.60
N GLU A 330 -1.54 3.48 12.58
CA GLU A 330 -2.73 4.26 12.25
C GLU A 330 -4.05 3.53 12.55
N THR A 331 -4.04 2.46 13.36
CA THR A 331 -5.21 1.60 13.59
C THR A 331 -6.43 2.37 14.11
N GLU A 332 -6.23 3.45 14.86
CA GLU A 332 -7.30 4.32 15.37
C GLU A 332 -8.27 4.75 14.25
N ARG A 333 -7.76 4.95 13.02
CA ARG A 333 -8.54 5.29 11.82
C ARG A 333 -9.64 4.27 11.52
N TYR A 334 -9.37 3.00 11.78
CA TYR A 334 -10.25 1.87 11.42
C TYR A 334 -11.15 1.41 12.56
N MET A 335 -11.05 2.01 13.75
CA MET A 335 -11.84 1.61 14.92
C MET A 335 -13.34 1.90 14.78
N SER A 336 -13.75 2.59 13.71
CA SER A 336 -15.16 2.80 13.34
C SER A 336 -15.74 1.69 12.45
N LEU A 337 -14.90 0.86 11.83
CA LEU A 337 -15.33 -0.20 10.91
C LEU A 337 -16.25 -1.23 11.58
N GLU A 338 -17.16 -1.80 10.78
CA GLU A 338 -17.93 -2.96 11.21
C GLU A 338 -17.04 -4.20 11.30
N PRO A 339 -17.30 -5.13 12.23
CA PRO A 339 -16.39 -6.24 12.51
C PRO A 339 -15.94 -7.07 11.29
N PRO A 340 -16.83 -7.49 10.35
CA PRO A 340 -16.38 -8.23 9.15
C PRO A 340 -15.40 -7.45 8.28
N GLN A 341 -15.66 -6.14 8.09
CA GLN A 341 -14.77 -5.26 7.32
C GLN A 341 -13.45 -5.00 8.04
N PHE A 342 -13.49 -4.78 9.36
CA PHE A 342 -12.28 -4.60 10.17
C PHE A 342 -11.36 -5.83 10.07
N ALA A 343 -11.94 -7.03 10.21
CA ALA A 343 -11.18 -8.28 10.09
C ALA A 343 -10.56 -8.44 8.70
N PHE A 344 -11.34 -8.21 7.64
CA PHE A 344 -10.83 -8.30 6.26
C PHE A 344 -9.76 -7.23 5.97
N ASN A 345 -9.97 -5.99 6.43
CA ASN A 345 -9.02 -4.89 6.31
C ASN A 345 -7.69 -5.23 7.02
N LEU A 346 -7.75 -5.74 8.25
CA LEU A 346 -6.58 -6.21 9.00
C LEU A 346 -5.85 -7.33 8.24
N LEU A 347 -6.54 -8.37 7.78
CA LEU A 347 -5.91 -9.51 7.10
C LEU A 347 -5.25 -9.14 5.77
N THR A 348 -5.75 -8.11 5.09
CA THR A 348 -5.25 -7.65 3.78
C THR A 348 -4.30 -6.44 3.86
N ARG A 349 -3.99 -5.95 5.06
CA ARG A 349 -3.18 -4.73 5.30
C ARG A 349 -1.81 -4.73 4.61
N SER A 350 -1.17 -5.90 4.47
CA SER A 350 0.19 -6.02 3.92
C SER A 350 0.26 -5.87 2.40
N LEU A 351 -0.89 -5.78 1.73
CA LEU A 351 -1.04 -5.84 0.26
C LEU A 351 -0.50 -7.14 -0.36
N ARG A 352 -0.11 -8.14 0.43
CA ARG A 352 0.29 -9.46 -0.09
C ARG A 352 -0.84 -10.46 -0.09
N ILE A 353 -1.75 -10.31 0.88
CA ILE A 353 -2.96 -11.11 0.98
C ILE A 353 -4.09 -10.32 0.34
N THR A 354 -4.66 -10.87 -0.72
CA THR A 354 -5.82 -10.33 -1.44
C THR A 354 -7.10 -11.05 -1.06
N HIS A 355 -8.21 -10.50 -1.53
CA HIS A 355 -9.51 -11.18 -1.56
C HIS A 355 -9.40 -12.64 -2.04
N ASP A 356 -8.75 -12.87 -3.17
CA ASP A 356 -8.63 -14.22 -3.74
C ASP A 356 -7.64 -15.10 -2.98
N ASN A 357 -6.55 -14.53 -2.47
CA ASN A 357 -5.66 -15.30 -1.59
C ASN A 357 -6.40 -15.77 -0.34
N LEU A 358 -7.27 -14.93 0.24
CA LEU A 358 -8.12 -15.32 1.35
C LEU A 358 -9.19 -16.32 0.92
N LYS A 359 -9.77 -16.20 -0.27
CA LYS A 359 -10.78 -17.14 -0.78
C LYS A 359 -10.20 -18.55 -0.98
N MET A 360 -8.93 -18.64 -1.39
CA MET A 360 -8.20 -19.90 -1.47
C MET A 360 -7.89 -20.52 -0.09
N ARG A 361 -7.68 -19.68 0.94
CA ARG A 361 -7.35 -20.12 2.31
C ARG A 361 -8.58 -20.48 3.13
N ASP A 362 -9.58 -19.61 3.12
CA ASP A 362 -10.85 -19.72 3.84
C ASP A 362 -12.00 -19.18 2.97
N PRO A 363 -12.56 -20.01 2.08
CA PRO A 363 -13.67 -19.60 1.22
C PRO A 363 -14.90 -19.17 2.02
N GLY A 364 -15.14 -19.79 3.18
CA GLY A 364 -16.29 -19.46 4.04
C GLY A 364 -16.15 -18.09 4.70
N PHE A 365 -14.93 -17.68 5.08
CA PHE A 365 -14.67 -16.32 5.57
C PHE A 365 -14.94 -15.27 4.49
N VAL A 366 -14.43 -15.47 3.28
CA VAL A 366 -14.66 -14.54 2.17
C VAL A 366 -16.14 -14.48 1.80
N GLU A 367 -16.84 -15.61 1.75
CA GLU A 367 -18.28 -15.63 1.50
C GLU A 367 -19.06 -14.79 2.53
N ARG A 368 -18.72 -14.87 3.83
CA ARG A 368 -19.34 -14.03 4.87
C ARG A 368 -19.04 -12.55 4.68
N VAL A 369 -17.82 -12.21 4.26
CA VAL A 369 -17.43 -10.81 3.96
C VAL A 369 -18.19 -10.27 2.75
N ASP A 370 -18.27 -11.05 1.68
CA ASP A 370 -19.00 -10.70 0.46
C ASP A 370 -20.49 -10.54 0.72
N GLN A 371 -21.10 -11.48 1.45
CA GLN A 371 -22.51 -11.37 1.88
C GLN A 371 -22.75 -10.12 2.71
N TRP A 372 -21.88 -9.82 3.69
CA TRP A 372 -21.99 -8.62 4.50
C TRP A 372 -21.86 -7.35 3.63
N TYR A 373 -20.86 -7.29 2.75
CA TYR A 373 -20.61 -6.13 1.90
C TYR A 373 -21.75 -5.89 0.92
N ASP A 374 -22.27 -6.95 0.30
CA ASP A 374 -23.41 -6.90 -0.61
C ASP A 374 -24.68 -6.38 0.10
N GLN A 375 -24.96 -6.84 1.31
CA GLN A 375 -26.06 -6.32 2.13
C GLN A 375 -25.90 -4.84 2.48
N GLN A 376 -24.68 -4.36 2.75
CA GLN A 376 -24.44 -2.92 2.96
C GLN A 376 -24.68 -2.14 1.67
N ALA A 377 -24.23 -2.67 0.53
CA ALA A 377 -24.45 -2.05 -0.77
C ALA A 377 -25.94 -2.00 -1.14
N GLU A 378 -26.74 -3.03 -0.85
CA GLU A 378 -28.20 -3.00 -1.02
C GLU A 378 -28.84 -1.89 -0.19
N LYS A 379 -28.48 -1.79 1.10
CA LYS A 379 -28.99 -0.75 2.00
C LYS A 379 -28.63 0.65 1.52
N GLN A 380 -27.37 0.85 1.10
CA GLN A 380 -26.87 2.13 0.59
C GLN A 380 -27.54 2.53 -0.73
N SER A 381 -27.67 1.58 -1.66
CA SER A 381 -28.10 1.86 -3.03
C SER A 381 -29.61 1.80 -3.24
N ASN A 382 -30.34 1.16 -2.32
CA ASN A 382 -31.73 0.76 -2.49
C ASN A 382 -31.97 -0.14 -3.73
N VAL A 383 -30.94 -0.87 -4.17
CA VAL A 383 -31.02 -1.85 -5.26
C VAL A 383 -31.02 -3.24 -4.66
N ARG A 384 -32.18 -3.89 -4.68
CA ARG A 384 -32.33 -5.26 -4.17
C ARG A 384 -31.52 -6.24 -5.01
N ARG A 385 -30.95 -7.24 -4.33
CA ARG A 385 -30.36 -8.40 -4.99
C ARG A 385 -31.43 -9.30 -5.57
N THR A 386 -31.11 -9.86 -6.73
CA THR A 386 -32.01 -10.72 -7.52
C THR A 386 -31.62 -12.20 -7.46
N THR A 387 -30.50 -12.54 -6.82
CA THR A 387 -29.93 -13.89 -6.74
C THR A 387 -29.67 -14.34 -5.31
N HIS A 388 -29.52 -15.65 -5.09
CA HIS A 388 -29.16 -16.20 -3.77
C HIS A 388 -27.66 -16.08 -3.45
N ASP A 389 -26.78 -15.92 -4.45
CA ASP A 389 -25.32 -15.81 -4.31
C ASP A 389 -24.85 -14.36 -4.23
N ALA A 390 -23.86 -14.09 -3.37
CA ALA A 390 -23.45 -12.73 -3.04
C ALA A 390 -22.70 -12.14 -4.23
N ARG A 391 -22.96 -10.88 -4.56
CA ARG A 391 -22.20 -10.19 -5.59
C ARG A 391 -20.77 -9.99 -5.06
N PRO A 392 -19.72 -10.33 -5.84
CA PRO A 392 -18.37 -9.91 -5.50
C PRO A 392 -18.34 -8.38 -5.26
N PRO A 393 -17.52 -7.86 -4.33
CA PRO A 393 -17.54 -6.46 -3.94
C PRO A 393 -17.53 -5.48 -5.13
N MET A 394 -16.73 -5.79 -6.16
CA MET A 394 -16.65 -4.97 -7.38
C MET A 394 -17.96 -4.85 -8.16
N PHE A 395 -18.86 -5.82 -8.08
CA PHE A 395 -20.14 -5.85 -8.81
C PHE A 395 -21.34 -5.44 -7.95
N THR A 396 -21.09 -4.93 -6.75
CA THR A 396 -22.15 -4.35 -5.92
C THR A 396 -22.51 -2.94 -6.41
N PRO A 397 -23.79 -2.54 -6.31
CA PRO A 397 -24.24 -1.22 -6.70
C PRO A 397 -23.71 -0.14 -5.75
N PHE A 398 -23.60 1.09 -6.25
CA PHE A 398 -23.25 2.27 -5.46
C PHE A 398 -24.21 3.41 -5.77
N ARG A 399 -24.73 4.07 -4.74
CA ARG A 399 -25.54 5.28 -4.91
C ARG A 399 -24.77 6.48 -4.38
N LEU A 400 -24.76 7.53 -5.19
CA LEU A 400 -24.24 8.85 -4.83
C LEU A 400 -25.25 9.88 -5.32
N ARG A 401 -25.85 10.65 -4.41
CA ARG A 401 -27.05 11.46 -4.70
C ARG A 401 -28.13 10.57 -5.37
N ASP A 402 -28.70 11.02 -6.48
CA ASP A 402 -29.68 10.25 -7.25
C ASP A 402 -29.03 9.28 -8.26
N LEU A 403 -27.71 9.41 -8.49
CA LEU A 403 -26.97 8.51 -9.38
C LEU A 403 -26.80 7.14 -8.73
N VAL A 404 -27.18 6.09 -9.48
CA VAL A 404 -26.93 4.70 -9.10
C VAL A 404 -26.00 4.07 -10.15
N LEU A 405 -24.83 3.64 -9.70
CA LEU A 405 -23.90 2.83 -10.49
C LEU A 405 -24.23 1.35 -10.30
N SER A 406 -24.19 0.60 -11.40
CA SER A 406 -24.46 -0.84 -11.41
C SER A 406 -23.33 -1.67 -10.78
N ASN A 407 -22.12 -1.13 -10.73
CA ASN A 407 -20.95 -1.75 -10.11
C ASN A 407 -19.92 -0.67 -9.70
N ARG A 408 -18.84 -1.08 -9.02
CA ARG A 408 -17.81 -0.20 -8.42
C ARG A 408 -16.61 0.07 -9.33
N VAL A 409 -16.65 -0.36 -10.59
CA VAL A 409 -15.55 -0.23 -11.55
C VAL A 409 -15.70 1.05 -12.36
N VAL A 410 -14.66 1.87 -12.34
CA VAL A 410 -14.61 3.17 -13.03
C VAL A 410 -13.49 3.15 -14.06
N VAL A 411 -13.79 3.62 -15.27
CA VAL A 411 -12.77 3.88 -16.30
C VAL A 411 -12.22 5.28 -16.07
N SER A 412 -10.90 5.38 -15.87
CA SER A 412 -10.21 6.65 -15.62
C SER A 412 -10.39 7.64 -16.76
N PRO A 413 -10.42 8.96 -16.48
CA PRO A 413 -10.17 9.97 -17.51
C PRO A 413 -8.76 9.75 -18.05
N MET A 414 -8.64 9.57 -19.38
CA MET A 414 -7.39 9.28 -20.08
C MET A 414 -7.35 10.07 -21.39
N CYS A 415 -6.51 11.10 -21.48
CA CYS A 415 -6.38 11.91 -22.69
C CYS A 415 -6.04 11.06 -23.91
N GLN A 416 -6.80 11.23 -24.99
CA GLN A 416 -6.60 10.52 -26.25
C GLN A 416 -5.78 11.36 -27.24
N TYR A 417 -5.74 12.68 -27.07
CA TYR A 417 -4.92 13.60 -27.87
C TYR A 417 -5.24 13.62 -29.38
N VAL A 418 -6.47 13.24 -29.76
CA VAL A 418 -6.92 13.14 -31.16
C VAL A 418 -8.15 14.00 -31.47
N ALA A 419 -8.56 14.90 -30.58
CA ALA A 419 -9.58 15.89 -30.87
C ALA A 419 -9.06 16.93 -31.87
N GLU A 420 -9.99 17.60 -32.55
CA GLU A 420 -9.67 18.70 -33.47
C GLU A 420 -10.30 19.99 -32.93
N ASP A 421 -9.45 20.94 -32.53
CA ASP A 421 -9.90 22.20 -31.92
C ASP A 421 -10.86 22.03 -30.73
N GLY A 422 -10.67 20.96 -29.94
CA GLY A 422 -11.53 20.61 -28.82
C GLY A 422 -12.72 19.71 -29.16
N MET A 423 -13.00 19.48 -30.45
CA MET A 423 -14.12 18.67 -30.89
C MET A 423 -13.84 17.17 -30.71
N PRO A 424 -14.61 16.43 -29.89
CA PRO A 424 -14.53 14.97 -29.88
C PRO A 424 -15.06 14.41 -31.21
N ASN A 425 -14.53 13.27 -31.62
CA ASN A 425 -14.80 12.64 -32.91
C ASN A 425 -15.09 11.13 -32.77
N GLU A 426 -15.14 10.40 -33.88
CA GLU A 426 -15.44 8.96 -33.91
C GLU A 426 -14.50 8.12 -33.04
N TRP A 427 -13.24 8.54 -32.86
CA TRP A 427 -12.33 7.86 -31.94
C TRP A 427 -12.91 7.85 -30.52
N HIS A 428 -13.40 8.98 -30.05
CA HIS A 428 -13.92 9.15 -28.70
C HIS A 428 -15.22 8.36 -28.52
N LEU A 429 -16.08 8.35 -29.54
CA LEU A 429 -17.30 7.53 -29.55
C LEU A 429 -16.97 6.04 -29.41
N VAL A 430 -16.06 5.50 -30.23
CA VAL A 430 -15.66 4.09 -30.19
C VAL A 430 -14.91 3.78 -28.89
N HIS A 431 -14.01 4.67 -28.46
CA HIS A 431 -13.24 4.52 -27.23
C HIS A 431 -14.17 4.41 -26.02
N LEU A 432 -14.97 5.43 -25.73
CA LEU A 432 -15.83 5.46 -24.56
C LEU A 432 -16.97 4.44 -24.65
N GLY A 433 -17.57 4.31 -25.84
CA GLY A 433 -18.64 3.35 -26.11
C GLY A 433 -18.20 1.91 -25.85
N SER A 434 -17.02 1.50 -26.33
CA SER A 434 -16.53 0.13 -26.11
C SER A 434 -16.31 -0.20 -24.63
N ARG A 435 -15.84 0.75 -23.81
CA ARG A 435 -15.65 0.54 -22.36
C ARG A 435 -16.99 0.53 -21.60
N ALA A 436 -17.96 1.32 -22.04
CA ALA A 436 -19.31 1.30 -21.51
C ALA A 436 -20.01 -0.05 -21.79
N ILE A 437 -19.97 -0.52 -23.04
CA ILE A 437 -20.41 -1.87 -23.42
C ILE A 437 -19.62 -2.93 -22.64
N GLY A 438 -18.33 -2.67 -22.39
CA GLY A 438 -17.40 -3.49 -21.61
C GLY A 438 -17.79 -3.71 -20.15
N GLY A 439 -18.84 -3.05 -19.65
CA GLY A 439 -19.50 -3.39 -18.38
C GLY A 439 -19.04 -2.58 -17.17
N ALA A 440 -18.20 -1.55 -17.33
CA ALA A 440 -17.88 -0.62 -16.25
C ALA A 440 -19.15 0.10 -15.73
N GLY A 441 -19.18 0.41 -14.44
CA GLY A 441 -20.30 1.12 -13.81
C GLY A 441 -20.29 2.61 -14.17
N LEU A 442 -19.09 3.20 -14.31
CA LEU A 442 -18.87 4.59 -14.67
C LEU A 442 -17.73 4.70 -15.67
N VAL A 443 -17.91 5.50 -16.72
CA VAL A 443 -16.88 5.82 -17.72
C VAL A 443 -16.63 7.32 -17.71
N PHE A 444 -15.40 7.76 -17.50
CA PHE A 444 -15.04 9.16 -17.63
C PHE A 444 -14.69 9.54 -19.07
N SER A 445 -15.08 10.74 -19.48
CA SER A 445 -14.39 11.46 -20.56
C SER A 445 -12.92 11.64 -20.20
N GLU A 446 -12.07 11.93 -21.17
CA GLU A 446 -10.77 12.50 -20.83
C GLU A 446 -10.90 13.88 -20.19
N MET A 447 -9.79 14.43 -19.68
CA MET A 447 -9.75 15.83 -19.25
C MET A 447 -10.19 16.70 -20.43
N THR A 448 -11.33 17.36 -20.24
CA THR A 448 -11.98 18.20 -21.25
C THR A 448 -11.81 19.64 -20.84
N ASP A 449 -11.15 20.41 -21.69
CA ASP A 449 -10.69 21.74 -21.35
C ASP A 449 -11.81 22.78 -21.43
N VAL A 450 -11.88 23.66 -20.44
CA VAL A 450 -12.93 24.68 -20.31
C VAL A 450 -12.74 25.88 -21.23
N SER A 451 -11.55 26.00 -21.83
CA SER A 451 -11.16 27.04 -22.78
C SER A 451 -10.16 26.49 -23.80
N ARG A 452 -9.97 27.20 -24.91
CA ARG A 452 -9.05 26.79 -25.98
C ARG A 452 -7.60 26.80 -25.51
N GLU A 453 -7.23 27.79 -24.73
CA GLU A 453 -5.89 28.00 -24.16
C GLU A 453 -5.65 27.09 -22.95
N GLY A 454 -6.72 26.58 -22.35
CA GLY A 454 -6.65 25.61 -21.26
C GLY A 454 -6.14 24.24 -21.67
N ARG A 455 -6.10 23.92 -22.97
CA ARG A 455 -5.71 22.59 -23.46
C ARG A 455 -4.28 22.20 -23.13
N ILE A 456 -4.06 20.92 -22.80
CA ILE A 456 -2.71 20.35 -22.64
C ILE A 456 -1.98 20.42 -23.98
N SER A 457 -2.60 19.86 -25.03
CA SER A 457 -2.07 19.82 -26.39
C SER A 457 -3.15 20.16 -27.42
N PRO A 458 -2.79 20.40 -28.70
CA PRO A 458 -3.76 20.67 -29.76
C PRO A 458 -4.82 19.58 -29.93
N GLY A 459 -4.51 18.36 -29.49
CA GLY A 459 -5.38 17.19 -29.60
C GLY A 459 -6.33 16.96 -28.41
N CYS A 460 -6.36 17.85 -27.41
CA CYS A 460 -7.25 17.70 -26.26
C CYS A 460 -8.69 18.10 -26.60
N THR A 461 -9.65 17.38 -26.03
CA THR A 461 -11.08 17.72 -26.09
C THR A 461 -11.39 18.96 -25.30
N GLY A 462 -12.44 19.68 -25.68
CA GLY A 462 -12.88 20.89 -24.99
C GLY A 462 -14.39 20.95 -24.77
N MET A 463 -14.81 21.89 -23.92
CA MET A 463 -16.21 22.24 -23.67
C MET A 463 -16.35 23.77 -23.61
N TYR A 464 -16.01 24.45 -24.70
CA TYR A 464 -15.99 25.92 -24.79
C TYR A 464 -16.69 26.50 -26.02
N LYS A 465 -17.21 25.64 -26.92
CA LYS A 465 -18.02 26.07 -28.06
C LYS A 465 -19.38 25.36 -28.09
N PRO A 466 -20.46 26.00 -28.56
CA PRO A 466 -21.77 25.37 -28.65
C PRO A 466 -21.77 24.03 -29.40
N GLU A 467 -20.98 23.91 -30.47
CA GLU A 467 -20.87 22.68 -31.26
C GLU A 467 -20.27 21.50 -30.47
N HIS A 468 -19.52 21.74 -29.39
CA HIS A 468 -18.99 20.67 -28.54
C HIS A 468 -20.11 19.95 -27.78
N VAL A 469 -21.20 20.65 -27.42
CA VAL A 469 -22.36 20.05 -26.74
C VAL A 469 -22.97 18.95 -27.60
N ALA A 470 -23.24 19.24 -28.87
CA ALA A 470 -23.84 18.28 -29.79
C ALA A 470 -22.94 17.06 -30.01
N ALA A 471 -21.63 17.27 -30.13
CA ALA A 471 -20.68 16.19 -30.34
C ALA A 471 -20.54 15.27 -29.12
N TRP A 472 -20.45 15.85 -27.91
CA TRP A 472 -20.45 15.08 -26.68
C TRP A 472 -21.78 14.37 -26.43
N LYS A 473 -22.90 15.04 -26.69
CA LYS A 473 -24.24 14.45 -26.55
C LYS A 473 -24.39 13.17 -27.36
N ARG A 474 -23.85 13.12 -28.58
CA ARG A 474 -23.85 11.88 -29.39
C ARG A 474 -23.17 10.71 -28.68
N ILE A 475 -22.08 10.96 -27.96
CA ILE A 475 -21.34 9.93 -27.20
C ILE A 475 -22.12 9.53 -25.94
N VAL A 476 -22.64 10.52 -25.20
CA VAL A 476 -23.47 10.29 -24.00
C VAL A 476 -24.71 9.46 -24.34
N ASP A 477 -25.45 9.85 -25.38
CA ASP A 477 -26.64 9.14 -25.85
C ASP A 477 -26.29 7.70 -26.26
N PHE A 478 -25.15 7.47 -26.92
CA PHE A 478 -24.70 6.13 -27.25
C PHE A 478 -24.49 5.27 -25.99
N VAL A 479 -23.81 5.81 -24.97
CA VAL A 479 -23.57 5.10 -23.70
C VAL A 479 -24.88 4.76 -23.01
N HIS A 480 -25.81 5.72 -22.89
CA HIS A 480 -27.09 5.54 -22.21
C HIS A 480 -28.04 4.58 -22.94
N VAL A 481 -28.06 4.59 -24.27
CA VAL A 481 -28.93 3.72 -25.06
C VAL A 481 -28.42 2.27 -25.08
N ASN A 482 -27.10 2.08 -25.14
CA ASN A 482 -26.54 0.76 -25.45
C ASN A 482 -25.92 0.04 -24.23
N SER A 483 -25.86 0.66 -23.06
CA SER A 483 -25.26 0.06 -21.87
C SER A 483 -25.94 0.49 -20.58
N SER A 484 -25.62 -0.21 -19.49
CA SER A 484 -25.99 0.21 -18.13
C SER A 484 -24.95 1.16 -17.48
N ALA A 485 -23.89 1.52 -18.20
CA ALA A 485 -22.85 2.39 -17.67
C ALA A 485 -23.36 3.83 -17.54
N LYS A 486 -22.80 4.54 -16.58
CA LYS A 486 -22.94 6.00 -16.44
C LYS A 486 -21.73 6.68 -17.04
N ILE A 487 -21.89 7.94 -17.45
CA ILE A 487 -20.79 8.70 -18.08
C ILE A 487 -20.53 10.01 -17.31
N ALA A 488 -19.27 10.24 -16.99
CA ALA A 488 -18.79 11.42 -16.29
C ALA A 488 -17.98 12.35 -17.20
N MET A 489 -18.08 13.65 -16.95
CA MET A 489 -17.24 14.67 -17.57
C MET A 489 -16.16 15.11 -16.58
N GLN A 490 -14.89 15.00 -16.95
CA GLN A 490 -13.80 15.65 -16.20
C GLN A 490 -13.46 16.99 -16.85
N LEU A 491 -13.74 18.10 -16.17
CA LEU A 491 -13.37 19.44 -16.61
C LEU A 491 -12.01 19.85 -16.06
N GLY A 492 -11.18 20.44 -16.93
CA GLY A 492 -9.83 20.87 -16.57
C GLY A 492 -9.37 22.13 -17.29
N HIS A 493 -8.22 22.62 -16.84
CA HIS A 493 -7.45 23.67 -17.49
C HIS A 493 -5.98 23.38 -17.18
N ALA A 494 -5.16 23.13 -18.20
CA ALA A 494 -3.78 22.65 -18.03
C ALA A 494 -2.83 23.70 -17.44
N GLY A 495 -3.18 24.99 -17.51
CA GLY A 495 -2.44 26.06 -16.85
C GLY A 495 -1.00 26.13 -17.35
N ARG A 496 -0.01 26.10 -16.46
CA ARG A 496 1.42 26.09 -16.83
C ARG A 496 1.89 24.84 -17.60
N LYS A 497 1.07 23.79 -17.67
CA LYS A 497 1.32 22.57 -18.45
C LYS A 497 0.52 22.55 -19.77
N ALA A 498 -0.10 23.67 -20.15
CA ALA A 498 -0.75 23.84 -21.45
C ALA A 498 0.29 24.02 -22.57
N SER A 499 -0.18 23.98 -23.82
CA SER A 499 0.66 24.24 -25.01
C SER A 499 1.85 23.28 -25.16
N THR A 500 1.60 21.99 -24.91
CA THR A 500 2.58 20.90 -25.04
C THR A 500 2.25 19.99 -26.23
N GLN A 501 3.22 19.17 -26.62
CA GLN A 501 3.09 18.19 -27.68
C GLN A 501 2.13 17.07 -27.29
N ARG A 502 1.69 16.26 -28.27
CA ARG A 502 0.97 15.03 -27.94
C ARG A 502 1.91 14.07 -27.22
N MET A 503 1.35 13.19 -26.39
CA MET A 503 2.13 12.29 -25.54
C MET A 503 3.22 11.49 -26.29
N TRP A 504 2.91 11.01 -27.50
CA TRP A 504 3.85 10.22 -28.31
C TRP A 504 4.81 11.05 -29.16
N GLU A 505 4.62 12.37 -29.25
CA GLU A 505 5.52 13.31 -29.91
C GLU A 505 6.58 13.81 -28.91
N GLY A 506 6.15 14.08 -27.67
CA GLY A 506 7.01 14.41 -26.54
C GLY A 506 6.17 14.64 -25.29
N MET A 507 6.26 13.75 -24.29
CA MET A 507 5.46 13.87 -23.08
C MET A 507 5.88 15.11 -22.28
N ASP A 508 4.91 15.99 -21.96
CA ASP A 508 5.11 17.28 -21.29
C ASP A 508 6.03 18.28 -22.03
N GLU A 509 6.54 17.94 -23.22
CA GLU A 509 7.42 18.80 -24.01
C GLU A 509 6.64 19.98 -24.62
N PRO A 510 7.16 21.22 -24.61
CA PRO A 510 6.49 22.34 -25.26
C PRO A 510 6.34 22.11 -26.76
N LEU A 511 5.32 22.72 -27.37
CA LEU A 511 5.17 22.67 -28.83
C LEU A 511 6.40 23.29 -29.51
N PRO A 512 6.87 22.74 -30.64
CA PRO A 512 7.97 23.34 -31.39
C PRO A 512 7.58 24.70 -31.99
N ASP A 513 6.34 24.82 -32.47
CA ASP A 513 5.77 26.03 -33.07
C ASP A 513 4.28 26.15 -32.71
N GLY A 514 3.71 27.36 -32.85
CA GLY A 514 2.28 27.58 -32.66
C GLY A 514 1.80 27.55 -31.20
N ASN A 515 2.71 27.79 -30.24
CA ASN A 515 2.36 27.93 -28.83
C ASN A 515 1.37 29.08 -28.61
N TRP A 516 0.45 28.90 -27.66
CA TRP A 516 -0.45 29.96 -27.19
C TRP A 516 0.01 30.49 -25.82
N PRO A 517 -0.46 31.68 -25.38
CA PRO A 517 -0.18 32.16 -24.03
C PRO A 517 -0.78 31.25 -22.97
N ILE A 518 -0.02 30.97 -21.91
CA ILE A 518 -0.46 30.14 -20.79
C ILE A 518 -0.47 30.93 -19.47
N ILE A 519 -1.33 30.52 -18.54
CA ILE A 519 -1.56 31.18 -17.25
C ILE A 519 -1.37 30.21 -16.08
N SER A 520 -1.03 30.73 -14.90
CA SER A 520 -0.81 29.93 -13.68
C SER A 520 -0.91 30.77 -12.41
N ALA A 521 -0.87 30.11 -11.24
CA ALA A 521 -0.81 30.78 -9.94
C ALA A 521 0.39 31.74 -9.81
N SER A 522 1.55 31.35 -10.37
CA SER A 522 2.79 32.14 -10.42
C SER A 522 3.54 31.93 -11.74
N ALA A 523 4.44 32.86 -12.07
CA ALA A 523 5.27 32.86 -13.28
C ALA A 523 6.42 31.82 -13.23
N LEU A 524 6.07 30.54 -13.05
CA LEU A 524 7.01 29.43 -12.91
C LEU A 524 6.77 28.39 -14.01
N PRO A 525 7.71 28.17 -14.93
CA PRO A 525 7.55 27.18 -16.00
C PRO A 525 7.61 25.74 -15.44
N TYR A 526 7.12 24.75 -16.21
CA TYR A 526 7.17 23.34 -15.81
C TYR A 526 8.58 22.75 -15.91
N PHE A 527 9.22 22.86 -17.08
CA PHE A 527 10.67 22.70 -17.24
C PHE A 527 11.37 24.06 -17.31
N PRO A 528 12.69 24.14 -17.03
CA PRO A 528 13.45 25.39 -17.21
C PRO A 528 13.36 26.00 -18.61
N TYR A 529 13.09 25.18 -19.65
CA TYR A 529 12.96 25.59 -21.05
C TYR A 529 11.51 25.65 -21.54
N SER A 530 10.51 25.35 -20.69
CA SER A 530 9.09 25.54 -21.04
C SER A 530 8.73 27.04 -21.07
N GLN A 531 7.60 27.37 -21.68
CA GLN A 531 7.05 28.72 -21.64
C GLN A 531 6.79 29.15 -20.19
N VAL A 532 7.14 30.40 -19.87
CA VAL A 532 6.83 31.00 -18.56
C VAL A 532 5.36 31.45 -18.58
N PRO A 533 4.50 30.94 -17.67
CA PRO A 533 3.11 31.36 -17.61
C PRO A 533 2.97 32.80 -17.11
N LYS A 534 1.94 33.49 -17.57
CA LYS A 534 1.48 34.74 -16.92
C LYS A 534 0.94 34.38 -15.53
N GLU A 535 1.44 35.08 -14.51
CA GLU A 535 0.82 35.04 -13.18
C GLU A 535 -0.59 35.64 -13.25
N MET A 536 -1.60 34.87 -12.84
CA MET A 536 -3.00 35.29 -12.96
C MET A 536 -3.31 36.51 -12.11
N THR A 537 -4.02 37.46 -12.72
CA THR A 537 -4.70 38.56 -12.05
C THR A 537 -6.09 38.12 -11.56
N ARG A 538 -6.76 38.96 -10.76
CA ARG A 538 -8.15 38.69 -10.36
C ARG A 538 -9.10 38.57 -11.56
N ALA A 539 -8.89 39.37 -12.61
CA ALA A 539 -9.68 39.28 -13.84
C ALA A 539 -9.49 37.94 -14.55
N ASP A 540 -8.23 37.45 -14.65
CA ASP A 540 -7.95 36.13 -15.23
C ASP A 540 -8.64 35.01 -14.41
N MET A 541 -8.65 35.13 -13.07
CA MET A 541 -9.34 34.19 -12.17
C MET A 541 -10.86 34.21 -12.38
N ASP A 542 -11.47 35.39 -12.53
CA ASP A 542 -12.91 35.52 -12.78
C ASP A 542 -13.31 34.98 -14.17
N GLU A 543 -12.47 35.15 -15.19
CA GLU A 543 -12.66 34.58 -16.53
C GLU A 543 -12.61 33.04 -16.48
N VAL A 544 -11.55 32.47 -15.90
CA VAL A 544 -11.42 31.00 -15.77
C VAL A 544 -12.61 30.41 -14.99
N LYS A 545 -13.03 31.05 -13.89
CA LYS A 545 -14.21 30.61 -13.13
C LYS A 545 -15.48 30.60 -14.01
N THR A 546 -15.64 31.63 -14.84
CA THR A 546 -16.76 31.71 -15.79
C THR A 546 -16.69 30.61 -16.84
N ASP A 547 -15.50 30.29 -17.34
CA ASP A 547 -15.27 29.19 -18.27
C ASP A 547 -15.64 27.82 -17.67
N PHE A 548 -15.24 27.56 -16.41
CA PHE A 548 -15.62 26.33 -15.70
C PHE A 548 -17.13 26.23 -15.50
N LEU A 549 -17.80 27.32 -15.10
CA LEU A 549 -19.26 27.34 -14.96
C LEU A 549 -19.96 27.06 -16.30
N ARG A 550 -19.58 27.77 -17.37
CA ARG A 550 -20.11 27.56 -18.72
C ARG A 550 -19.94 26.12 -19.17
N ALA A 551 -18.74 25.56 -19.01
CA ALA A 551 -18.44 24.19 -19.40
C ALA A 551 -19.28 23.18 -18.59
N ALA A 552 -19.56 23.44 -17.31
CA ALA A 552 -20.43 22.59 -16.49
C ALA A 552 -21.89 22.62 -16.96
N GLU A 553 -22.42 23.79 -17.29
CA GLU A 553 -23.77 23.95 -17.85
C GLU A 553 -23.91 23.21 -19.19
N MET A 554 -22.94 23.40 -20.09
CA MET A 554 -22.84 22.68 -21.36
C MET A 554 -22.73 21.16 -21.19
N SER A 555 -22.00 20.71 -20.16
CA SER A 555 -21.89 19.28 -19.82
C SER A 555 -23.23 18.72 -19.33
N ASN A 556 -24.01 19.51 -18.59
CA ASN A 556 -25.35 19.10 -18.18
C ASN A 556 -26.29 19.00 -19.39
N GLU A 557 -26.22 19.97 -20.31
CA GLU A 557 -26.97 19.97 -21.57
C GLU A 557 -26.62 18.75 -22.45
N ALA A 558 -25.34 18.38 -22.51
CA ALA A 558 -24.89 17.18 -23.21
C ALA A 558 -25.36 15.87 -22.55
N GLY A 559 -25.85 15.92 -21.31
CA GLY A 559 -26.49 14.79 -20.63
C GLY A 559 -25.60 13.99 -19.67
N PHE A 560 -24.42 14.48 -19.30
CA PHE A 560 -23.53 13.76 -18.38
C PHE A 560 -24.17 13.49 -17.01
N ASP A 561 -23.85 12.34 -16.41
CA ASP A 561 -24.43 11.87 -15.15
C ASP A 561 -23.70 12.41 -13.91
N LEU A 562 -22.40 12.69 -14.05
CA LEU A 562 -21.49 13.15 -13.00
C LEU A 562 -20.50 14.16 -13.59
N LEU A 563 -20.13 15.16 -12.79
CA LEU A 563 -19.10 16.13 -13.15
C LEU A 563 -17.89 15.96 -12.21
N GLU A 564 -16.67 16.05 -12.74
CA GLU A 564 -15.44 16.10 -11.97
C GLU A 564 -14.63 17.34 -12.29
N LEU A 565 -14.17 18.05 -11.25
CA LEU A 565 -13.19 19.11 -11.41
C LEU A 565 -11.77 18.57 -11.24
N HIS A 566 -10.90 18.89 -12.19
CA HIS A 566 -9.51 18.46 -12.16
C HIS A 566 -8.65 19.43 -11.33
N MET A 567 -8.43 19.10 -10.06
CA MET A 567 -7.55 19.82 -9.11
C MET A 567 -6.27 19.03 -8.77
N ALA A 568 -5.72 18.32 -9.76
CA ALA A 568 -4.60 17.41 -9.58
C ALA A 568 -3.55 17.58 -10.70
N HIS A 569 -2.50 16.78 -10.65
CA HIS A 569 -1.48 16.61 -11.70
C HIS A 569 -0.75 17.88 -12.15
N GLY A 570 -0.67 18.90 -11.28
CA GLY A 570 0.03 20.14 -11.57
C GLY A 570 -0.64 21.06 -12.60
N TYR A 571 -1.88 20.75 -13.02
CA TYR A 571 -2.69 21.63 -13.86
C TYR A 571 -3.16 22.87 -13.10
N LEU A 572 -3.98 23.73 -13.72
CA LEU A 572 -4.22 25.09 -13.22
C LEU A 572 -4.66 25.14 -11.75
N LEU A 573 -5.74 24.44 -11.38
CA LEU A 573 -6.22 24.47 -10.00
C LEU A 573 -5.23 23.82 -9.04
N ALA A 574 -4.58 22.72 -9.44
CA ALA A 574 -3.49 22.12 -8.65
C ALA A 574 -2.29 23.06 -8.48
N SER A 575 -2.02 23.93 -9.45
CA SER A 575 -0.93 24.89 -9.40
C SER A 575 -1.15 25.97 -8.33
N PHE A 576 -2.41 26.30 -8.02
CA PHE A 576 -2.75 27.13 -6.87
C PHE A 576 -2.61 26.34 -5.57
N ILE A 577 -3.00 25.07 -5.57
CA ILE A 577 -2.96 24.22 -4.38
C ILE A 577 -1.52 23.94 -3.96
N SER A 578 -0.58 23.60 -4.84
CA SER A 578 0.77 23.24 -4.38
C SER A 578 1.63 24.46 -4.00
N PRO A 579 2.34 24.44 -2.85
CA PRO A 579 3.30 25.49 -2.50
C PRO A 579 4.54 25.51 -3.41
N LEU A 580 4.76 24.46 -4.22
CA LEU A 580 5.88 24.44 -5.18
C LEU A 580 5.60 25.32 -6.40
N THR A 581 4.33 25.59 -6.67
CA THR A 581 3.86 26.25 -7.91
C THR A 581 3.12 27.54 -7.64
N ASN A 582 2.63 27.75 -6.42
CA ASN A 582 2.02 28.98 -5.96
C ASN A 582 2.98 29.73 -5.02
N GLN A 583 3.64 30.76 -5.56
CA GLN A 583 4.52 31.68 -4.84
C GLN A 583 3.88 33.05 -4.62
N ARG A 584 2.55 33.14 -4.75
CA ARG A 584 1.83 34.39 -4.55
C ARG A 584 1.96 34.87 -3.11
N THR A 585 1.95 36.19 -2.94
CA THR A 585 1.99 36.88 -1.64
C THR A 585 0.67 37.56 -1.28
N ASP A 586 -0.33 37.46 -2.15
CA ASP A 586 -1.69 37.92 -1.91
C ASP A 586 -2.53 36.86 -1.19
N GLU A 587 -3.85 37.10 -1.11
CA GLU A 587 -4.79 36.20 -0.41
C GLU A 587 -4.95 34.82 -1.07
N TYR A 588 -4.39 34.58 -2.26
CA TYR A 588 -4.43 33.29 -2.96
C TYR A 588 -3.14 32.48 -2.81
N GLY A 589 -2.16 32.94 -2.01
CA GLY A 589 -0.89 32.25 -1.76
C GLY A 589 -0.52 32.10 -0.29
N GLY A 590 0.56 31.36 -0.02
CA GLY A 590 1.04 31.09 1.33
C GLY A 590 0.34 29.92 2.01
N SER A 591 -0.58 30.19 2.95
CA SER A 591 -1.26 29.15 3.74
C SER A 591 -2.09 28.21 2.84
N LEU A 592 -2.40 27.00 3.33
CA LEU A 592 -3.23 26.06 2.57
C LEU A 592 -4.62 26.65 2.29
N GLU A 593 -5.19 27.37 3.26
CA GLU A 593 -6.48 28.03 3.14
C GLU A 593 -6.47 29.06 2.01
N ASN A 594 -5.43 29.91 1.94
CA ASN A 594 -5.26 30.88 0.87
C ASN A 594 -5.07 30.20 -0.49
N ARG A 595 -4.21 29.17 -0.55
CA ARG A 595 -3.97 28.37 -1.77
C ARG A 595 -5.23 27.66 -2.28
N MET A 596 -6.15 27.32 -1.39
CA MET A 596 -7.44 26.71 -1.73
C MET A 596 -8.52 27.71 -2.12
N ARG A 597 -8.38 29.02 -1.85
CA ARG A 597 -9.44 30.02 -2.14
C ARG A 597 -9.91 29.98 -3.58
N PHE A 598 -9.00 30.11 -4.55
CA PHE A 598 -9.38 30.11 -5.95
C PHE A 598 -9.96 28.75 -6.42
N PRO A 599 -9.34 27.59 -6.11
CA PRO A 599 -9.96 26.29 -6.36
C PRO A 599 -11.38 26.14 -5.78
N LEU A 600 -11.63 26.62 -4.57
CA LEU A 600 -12.96 26.58 -3.93
C LEU A 600 -13.93 27.59 -4.57
N ASP A 601 -13.49 28.80 -4.93
CA ASP A 601 -14.31 29.77 -5.66
C ASP A 601 -14.81 29.19 -7.00
N VAL A 602 -13.95 28.44 -7.71
CA VAL A 602 -14.32 27.72 -8.93
C VAL A 602 -15.29 26.58 -8.63
N PHE A 603 -15.00 25.78 -7.59
CA PHE A 603 -15.87 24.69 -7.17
C PHE A 603 -17.28 25.18 -6.83
N ASP A 604 -17.40 26.26 -6.06
CA ASP A 604 -18.69 26.82 -5.62
C ASP A 604 -19.50 27.35 -6.79
N ALA A 605 -18.85 28.06 -7.73
CA ALA A 605 -19.50 28.53 -8.95
C ALA A 605 -20.06 27.35 -9.77
N VAL A 606 -19.24 26.31 -9.98
CA VAL A 606 -19.67 25.11 -10.71
C VAL A 606 -20.76 24.35 -9.95
N ARG A 607 -20.65 24.22 -8.62
CA ARG A 607 -21.64 23.51 -7.79
C ARG A 607 -23.00 24.19 -7.88
N ALA A 608 -23.03 25.52 -7.98
CA ALA A 608 -24.24 26.32 -8.15
C ALA A 608 -24.89 26.14 -9.53
N GLY A 609 -24.09 25.96 -10.60
CA GLY A 609 -24.60 25.70 -11.95
C GLY A 609 -24.93 24.24 -12.25
N TRP A 610 -24.32 23.29 -11.54
CA TRP A 610 -24.55 21.85 -11.72
C TRP A 610 -25.79 21.38 -10.94
N PRO A 611 -26.69 20.54 -11.51
CA PRO A 611 -27.91 20.12 -10.81
C PRO A 611 -27.63 19.43 -9.46
N ALA A 612 -28.31 19.87 -8.40
CA ALA A 612 -28.05 19.42 -7.03
C ALA A 612 -28.27 17.90 -6.80
N HIS A 613 -29.10 17.26 -7.62
CA HIS A 613 -29.35 15.82 -7.57
C HIS A 613 -28.26 14.99 -8.27
N LYS A 614 -27.41 15.62 -9.09
CA LYS A 614 -26.29 14.97 -9.76
C LYS A 614 -25.00 15.12 -8.93
N PRO A 615 -24.20 14.04 -8.82
CA PRO A 615 -22.94 14.11 -8.10
C PRO A 615 -21.93 15.06 -8.74
N MET A 616 -21.07 15.62 -7.90
CA MET A 616 -19.87 16.33 -8.31
C MET A 616 -18.66 15.81 -7.54
N SER A 617 -17.64 15.37 -8.27
CA SER A 617 -16.36 14.90 -7.72
C SER A 617 -15.25 15.92 -7.95
N VAL A 618 -14.15 15.71 -7.23
CA VAL A 618 -12.90 16.44 -7.47
C VAL A 618 -11.76 15.46 -7.49
N ARG A 619 -10.92 15.55 -8.52
CA ARG A 619 -9.64 14.85 -8.56
C ARG A 619 -8.57 15.68 -7.91
N ILE A 620 -7.87 15.14 -6.91
CA ILE A 620 -6.79 15.82 -6.17
C ILE A 620 -5.46 15.05 -6.26
N SER A 621 -4.34 15.76 -6.12
CA SER A 621 -3.03 15.15 -5.87
C SER A 621 -2.78 15.10 -4.35
N ALA A 622 -2.69 13.89 -3.78
CA ALA A 622 -2.53 13.73 -2.33
C ALA A 622 -1.14 14.11 -1.81
N VAL A 623 -0.13 14.03 -2.67
CA VAL A 623 1.27 14.30 -2.35
C VAL A 623 2.01 14.71 -3.62
N ASP A 624 2.95 15.64 -3.52
CA ASP A 624 3.72 16.12 -4.69
C ASP A 624 4.94 15.26 -5.04
N TRP A 625 5.41 14.43 -4.10
CA TRP A 625 6.65 13.65 -4.20
C TRP A 625 7.92 14.50 -4.39
N ALA A 626 7.90 15.73 -3.90
CA ALA A 626 9.04 16.64 -3.90
C ALA A 626 9.17 17.36 -2.54
N PRO A 627 10.40 17.73 -2.11
CA PRO A 627 10.62 18.44 -0.85
C PRO A 627 9.83 19.75 -0.79
N ARG A 628 9.21 20.03 0.36
CA ARG A 628 8.34 21.21 0.61
C ARG A 628 7.05 21.26 -0.22
N GLY A 629 6.73 20.23 -1.00
CA GLY A 629 5.44 20.10 -1.65
C GLY A 629 4.34 19.60 -0.71
N MET A 630 3.14 19.43 -1.29
CA MET A 630 1.98 18.84 -0.62
C MET A 630 2.34 17.49 0.00
N GLN A 631 1.91 17.29 1.24
CA GLN A 631 2.04 16.04 1.99
C GLN A 631 0.68 15.34 2.12
N PRO A 632 0.65 14.03 2.41
CA PRO A 632 -0.61 13.29 2.59
C PRO A 632 -1.55 13.90 3.63
N ALA A 633 -1.03 14.53 4.69
CA ALA A 633 -1.85 15.23 5.69
C ALA A 633 -2.55 16.48 5.12
N ASP A 634 -1.89 17.21 4.22
CA ASP A 634 -2.49 18.38 3.56
C ASP A 634 -3.69 17.97 2.69
N SER A 635 -3.59 16.80 2.03
CA SER A 635 -4.69 16.28 1.21
C SER A 635 -5.95 15.95 2.01
N VAL A 636 -5.81 15.57 3.29
CA VAL A 636 -6.93 15.38 4.21
C VAL A 636 -7.61 16.72 4.52
N ALA A 637 -6.82 17.79 4.71
CA ALA A 637 -7.37 19.13 4.90
C ALA A 637 -8.07 19.64 3.64
N VAL A 638 -7.47 19.45 2.45
CA VAL A 638 -8.10 19.77 1.15
C VAL A 638 -9.43 19.03 0.98
N ALA A 639 -9.45 17.71 1.22
CA ALA A 639 -10.69 16.93 1.10
C ALA A 639 -11.76 17.35 2.11
N ARG A 640 -11.36 17.81 3.32
CA ARG A 640 -12.29 18.37 4.31
C ARG A 640 -12.92 19.67 3.83
N MET A 641 -12.13 20.61 3.32
CA MET A 641 -12.65 21.85 2.73
C MET A 641 -13.59 21.55 1.56
N LEU A 642 -13.20 20.64 0.65
CA LEU A 642 -14.06 20.23 -0.46
C LEU A 642 -15.40 19.61 0.01
N LYS A 643 -15.37 18.76 1.05
CA LYS A 643 -16.58 18.20 1.65
C LYS A 643 -17.50 19.31 2.20
N GLU A 644 -16.93 20.29 2.90
CA GLU A 644 -17.67 21.42 3.47
C GLU A 644 -18.36 22.28 2.40
N HIS A 645 -17.76 22.37 1.22
CA HIS A 645 -18.32 23.06 0.05
C HIS A 645 -19.31 22.21 -0.77
N GLY A 646 -19.49 20.93 -0.44
CA GLY A 646 -20.48 20.04 -1.06
C GLY A 646 -19.93 19.09 -2.12
N CYS A 647 -18.63 18.78 -2.09
CA CYS A 647 -18.06 17.67 -2.86
C CYS A 647 -18.63 16.33 -2.39
N ASP A 648 -19.02 15.49 -3.35
CA ASP A 648 -19.70 14.22 -3.08
C ASP A 648 -18.72 13.04 -2.94
N ILE A 649 -17.63 13.07 -3.72
CA ILE A 649 -16.61 12.01 -3.77
C ILE A 649 -15.28 12.57 -4.28
N THR A 650 -14.16 12.14 -3.72
CA THR A 650 -12.82 12.56 -4.21
C THR A 650 -12.13 11.45 -5.00
N ASP A 651 -11.62 11.76 -6.20
CA ASP A 651 -10.68 10.90 -6.94
C ASP A 651 -9.26 11.23 -6.47
N VAL A 652 -8.60 10.27 -5.80
CA VAL A 652 -7.37 10.54 -5.06
C VAL A 652 -6.16 10.05 -5.82
N SER A 653 -5.50 10.97 -6.52
CA SER A 653 -4.26 10.75 -7.27
C SER A 653 -3.01 11.19 -6.50
N ALA A 654 -1.85 11.22 -7.14
CA ALA A 654 -0.61 11.78 -6.57
C ALA A 654 0.34 12.33 -7.65
N GLY A 655 1.13 13.34 -7.28
CA GLY A 655 2.27 13.84 -8.03
C GLY A 655 1.93 14.61 -9.31
N GLN A 656 2.91 14.63 -10.22
CA GLN A 656 2.94 15.35 -11.51
C GLN A 656 2.91 16.88 -11.40
N THR A 657 3.08 17.41 -10.19
CA THR A 657 3.11 18.85 -9.91
C THR A 657 4.37 19.52 -10.44
N VAL A 658 5.53 18.86 -10.29
CA VAL A 658 6.85 19.33 -10.75
C VAL A 658 7.59 18.19 -11.46
N ALA A 659 8.47 18.54 -12.40
CA ALA A 659 9.18 17.59 -13.23
C ALA A 659 10.23 16.74 -12.50
N ASP A 660 10.79 17.23 -11.40
CA ASP A 660 11.83 16.58 -10.59
C ASP A 660 11.26 15.75 -9.42
N ALA A 661 9.94 15.54 -9.39
CA ALA A 661 9.27 14.71 -8.40
C ALA A 661 9.78 13.26 -8.43
N LYS A 662 9.88 12.62 -7.26
CA LYS A 662 10.39 11.25 -7.09
C LYS A 662 9.31 10.32 -6.53
N PRO A 663 8.32 9.91 -7.34
CA PRO A 663 7.24 9.04 -6.89
C PRO A 663 7.75 7.66 -6.46
N GLN A 664 7.20 7.15 -5.36
CA GLN A 664 7.50 5.81 -4.88
C GLN A 664 6.47 4.82 -5.44
N TYR A 665 6.82 4.16 -6.53
CA TYR A 665 5.94 3.19 -7.19
C TYR A 665 5.87 1.85 -6.44
N GLY A 666 4.71 1.21 -6.56
CA GLY A 666 4.41 -0.10 -6.00
C GLY A 666 3.03 -0.57 -6.44
N ARG A 667 2.62 -1.76 -5.97
CA ARG A 667 1.22 -2.21 -6.12
C ARG A 667 0.33 -1.28 -5.29
N GLN A 668 -0.74 -0.75 -5.89
CA GLN A 668 -1.74 0.08 -5.18
C GLN A 668 -1.13 1.30 -4.46
N PHE A 669 -0.04 1.88 -4.97
CA PHE A 669 0.79 2.85 -4.24
C PHE A 669 0.08 4.17 -3.87
N GLN A 670 -1.07 4.48 -4.50
CA GLN A 670 -1.87 5.67 -4.18
C GLN A 670 -3.10 5.34 -3.33
N THR A 671 -3.51 4.07 -3.26
CA THR A 671 -4.67 3.62 -2.47
C THR A 671 -4.61 4.04 -0.99
N PRO A 672 -3.44 4.03 -0.30
CA PRO A 672 -3.37 4.51 1.08
C PRO A 672 -3.83 5.97 1.28
N PHE A 673 -3.71 6.82 0.25
CA PHE A 673 -4.19 8.20 0.32
C PHE A 673 -5.73 8.26 0.26
N ALA A 674 -6.35 7.46 -0.62
CA ALA A 674 -7.80 7.33 -0.71
C ALA A 674 -8.39 6.78 0.60
N ASP A 675 -7.74 5.75 1.15
CA ASP A 675 -8.09 5.11 2.41
C ASP A 675 -8.06 6.10 3.58
N ARG A 676 -6.96 6.87 3.67
CA ARG A 676 -6.80 7.91 4.67
C ARG A 676 -7.90 8.98 4.61
N ILE A 677 -8.14 9.56 3.44
CA ILE A 677 -9.14 10.61 3.25
C ILE A 677 -10.53 10.08 3.61
N ARG A 678 -10.88 8.88 3.13
CA ARG A 678 -12.18 8.25 3.38
C ARG A 678 -12.49 8.18 4.87
N HIS A 679 -11.54 7.72 5.67
CA HIS A 679 -11.75 7.48 7.08
C HIS A 679 -11.54 8.72 7.97
N GLU A 680 -10.63 9.63 7.64
CA GLU A 680 -10.36 10.84 8.45
C GLU A 680 -11.35 11.98 8.16
N VAL A 681 -11.92 12.02 6.96
CA VAL A 681 -12.88 13.06 6.53
C VAL A 681 -14.32 12.53 6.51
N GLY A 682 -14.50 11.21 6.30
CA GLY A 682 -15.82 10.61 6.12
C GLY A 682 -16.49 11.06 4.82
N ILE A 683 -15.71 11.22 3.74
CA ILE A 683 -16.20 11.47 2.38
C ILE A 683 -15.99 10.19 1.55
N ALA A 684 -16.85 9.95 0.56
CA ALA A 684 -16.61 8.86 -0.37
C ALA A 684 -15.31 9.10 -1.16
N THR A 685 -14.60 8.04 -1.53
CA THR A 685 -13.36 8.16 -2.32
C THR A 685 -13.32 7.19 -3.51
N MET A 686 -12.65 7.61 -4.57
CA MET A 686 -12.21 6.76 -5.66
C MET A 686 -10.70 6.53 -5.52
N ALA A 687 -10.26 5.27 -5.62
CA ALA A 687 -8.85 4.91 -5.60
C ALA A 687 -8.31 4.69 -7.02
N VAL A 688 -7.16 5.31 -7.31
CA VAL A 688 -6.29 5.03 -8.46
C VAL A 688 -4.95 4.41 -8.00
N GLY A 689 -3.99 4.29 -8.91
CA GLY A 689 -2.59 4.01 -8.58
C GLY A 689 -2.20 2.55 -8.72
N ASN A 690 -2.07 2.09 -9.97
CA ASN A 690 -1.62 0.74 -10.31
C ASN A 690 -2.55 -0.38 -9.78
N ILE A 691 -3.86 -0.15 -9.91
CA ILE A 691 -4.91 -1.16 -9.79
C ILE A 691 -5.02 -1.85 -11.15
N SER A 692 -4.79 -3.16 -11.22
CA SER A 692 -4.66 -3.88 -12.49
C SER A 692 -5.41 -5.21 -12.55
N SER A 693 -5.91 -5.71 -11.41
CA SER A 693 -6.62 -6.98 -11.30
C SER A 693 -7.95 -6.84 -10.57
N TYR A 694 -8.89 -7.75 -10.83
CA TYR A 694 -10.14 -7.79 -10.05
C TYR A 694 -9.88 -8.12 -8.58
N GLN A 695 -8.79 -8.81 -8.28
CA GLN A 695 -8.31 -9.05 -6.91
C GLN A 695 -7.97 -7.75 -6.20
N ASP A 696 -7.34 -6.78 -6.89
CA ASP A 696 -7.12 -5.44 -6.34
C ASP A 696 -8.45 -4.78 -5.99
N VAL A 697 -9.38 -4.74 -6.96
CA VAL A 697 -10.67 -4.06 -6.83
C VAL A 697 -11.48 -4.65 -5.66
N ASN A 698 -11.67 -5.96 -5.62
CA ASN A 698 -12.42 -6.61 -4.53
C ASN A 698 -11.74 -6.38 -3.16
N THR A 699 -10.40 -6.43 -3.11
CA THR A 699 -9.66 -6.21 -1.87
C THR A 699 -9.85 -4.78 -1.37
N ILE A 700 -9.70 -3.78 -2.24
CA ILE A 700 -9.83 -2.36 -1.88
C ILE A 700 -11.23 -2.06 -1.33
N LEU A 701 -12.25 -2.57 -2.01
CA LEU A 701 -13.65 -2.34 -1.67
C LEU A 701 -14.06 -3.06 -0.37
N ALA A 702 -13.79 -4.37 -0.27
CA ALA A 702 -14.16 -5.15 0.90
C ALA A 702 -13.40 -4.69 2.15
N ALA A 703 -12.14 -4.26 2.01
CA ALA A 703 -11.37 -3.66 3.11
C ALA A 703 -11.83 -2.25 3.50
N GLY A 704 -12.72 -1.62 2.72
CA GLY A 704 -13.22 -0.28 3.02
C GLY A 704 -12.25 0.86 2.70
N ARG A 705 -11.26 0.63 1.82
CA ARG A 705 -10.22 1.61 1.49
C ARG A 705 -10.67 2.64 0.45
N ALA A 706 -11.71 2.33 -0.32
CA ALA A 706 -12.36 3.24 -1.25
C ALA A 706 -13.80 2.77 -1.52
N ASP A 707 -14.60 3.63 -2.12
CA ASP A 707 -15.98 3.33 -2.52
C ASP A 707 -16.06 2.96 -4.01
N LEU A 708 -15.11 3.44 -4.83
CA LEU A 708 -14.94 3.13 -6.25
C LEU A 708 -13.47 2.86 -6.58
N CYS A 709 -13.22 2.01 -7.58
CA CYS A 709 -11.87 1.74 -8.10
C CYS A 709 -11.75 2.22 -9.54
N VAL A 710 -10.75 3.04 -9.79
CA VAL A 710 -10.52 3.71 -11.07
C VAL A 710 -9.34 3.06 -11.78
N LEU A 711 -9.61 2.47 -12.95
CA LEU A 711 -8.62 1.76 -13.75
C LEU A 711 -8.38 2.51 -15.06
N ALA A 712 -7.11 2.64 -15.43
CA ALA A 712 -6.69 3.33 -16.64
C ALA A 712 -6.19 2.34 -17.70
N ARG A 713 -4.90 1.98 -17.62
CA ARG A 713 -4.22 1.13 -18.62
C ARG A 713 -4.85 -0.25 -18.80
N ALA A 714 -5.49 -0.82 -17.79
CA ALA A 714 -6.23 -2.08 -17.91
C ALA A 714 -7.34 -1.99 -18.98
N HIS A 715 -8.08 -0.87 -19.01
CA HIS A 715 -9.12 -0.62 -20.02
C HIS A 715 -8.58 -0.12 -21.36
N LEU A 716 -7.34 0.38 -21.42
CA LEU A 716 -6.66 0.61 -22.71
C LEU A 716 -6.24 -0.70 -23.37
N TRP A 717 -5.69 -1.62 -22.57
CA TRP A 717 -5.30 -2.95 -22.99
C TRP A 717 -6.52 -3.80 -23.39
N ASP A 718 -7.58 -3.74 -22.60
CA ASP A 718 -8.78 -4.54 -22.79
C ASP A 718 -10.06 -3.71 -22.50
N PRO A 719 -10.80 -3.25 -23.52
CA PRO A 719 -12.02 -2.49 -23.31
C PRO A 719 -13.13 -3.29 -22.61
N TYR A 720 -13.06 -4.62 -22.62
CA TYR A 720 -14.02 -5.54 -21.99
C TYR A 720 -13.50 -6.12 -20.67
N TRP A 721 -12.45 -5.53 -20.09
CA TRP A 721 -11.80 -6.00 -18.87
C TRP A 721 -12.78 -6.33 -17.73
N THR A 722 -13.80 -5.49 -17.53
CA THR A 722 -14.80 -5.70 -16.46
C THR A 722 -15.62 -6.98 -16.67
N ARG A 723 -15.94 -7.32 -17.93
CA ARG A 723 -16.64 -8.57 -18.28
C ARG A 723 -15.74 -9.79 -18.21
N HIS A 724 -14.46 -9.67 -18.61
CA HIS A 724 -13.50 -10.75 -18.42
C HIS A 724 -13.26 -11.02 -16.94
N ALA A 725 -13.13 -9.99 -16.11
CA ALA A 725 -13.11 -10.10 -14.65
C ALA A 725 -14.36 -10.79 -14.09
N ALA A 726 -15.55 -10.50 -14.64
CA ALA A 726 -16.79 -11.18 -14.24
C ALA A 726 -16.72 -12.68 -14.58
N TYR A 727 -16.32 -13.02 -15.81
CA TYR A 727 -16.15 -14.39 -16.26
C TYR A 727 -15.15 -15.18 -15.40
N GLU A 728 -13.97 -14.60 -15.13
CA GLU A 728 -12.91 -15.20 -14.31
C GLU A 728 -13.36 -15.48 -12.87
N GLN A 729 -14.27 -14.65 -12.33
CA GLN A 729 -14.85 -14.85 -11.00
C GLN A 729 -16.09 -15.75 -10.99
N GLY A 730 -16.54 -16.23 -12.16
CA GLY A 730 -17.80 -16.96 -12.30
C GLY A 730 -19.06 -16.09 -12.09
N TYR A 731 -18.92 -14.76 -12.07
CA TYR A 731 -20.03 -13.83 -11.90
C TYR A 731 -20.75 -13.59 -13.22
N GLN A 732 -22.08 -13.75 -13.22
CA GLN A 732 -22.91 -13.52 -14.39
C GLN A 732 -23.23 -12.03 -14.53
N LEU A 733 -22.41 -11.30 -15.28
CA LEU A 733 -22.70 -9.93 -15.69
C LEU A 733 -23.51 -9.94 -17.00
N PRO A 734 -24.77 -9.47 -17.02
CA PRO A 734 -25.62 -9.52 -18.22
C PRO A 734 -24.97 -8.89 -19.45
N TRP A 735 -24.97 -9.62 -20.57
CA TRP A 735 -24.53 -9.11 -21.87
C TRP A 735 -25.61 -8.22 -22.49
N PRO A 736 -25.23 -7.23 -23.32
CA PRO A 736 -26.19 -6.56 -24.20
C PRO A 736 -26.87 -7.59 -25.10
N ASP A 737 -28.13 -7.37 -25.46
CA ASP A 737 -28.92 -8.32 -26.26
C ASP A 737 -28.22 -8.81 -27.54
N PRO A 738 -27.53 -7.94 -28.33
CA PRO A 738 -26.77 -8.40 -29.50
C PRO A 738 -25.66 -9.41 -29.19
N TYR A 739 -25.16 -9.46 -27.96
CA TYR A 739 -24.09 -10.36 -27.50
C TYR A 739 -24.62 -11.55 -26.69
N ALA A 740 -25.93 -11.78 -26.66
CA ALA A 740 -26.55 -12.84 -25.86
C ALA A 740 -26.04 -14.26 -26.19
N THR A 741 -25.43 -14.48 -27.37
CA THR A 741 -24.77 -15.75 -27.72
C THR A 741 -23.62 -16.10 -26.76
N LEU A 742 -22.99 -15.09 -26.15
CA LEU A 742 -21.90 -15.28 -25.18
C LEU A 742 -22.37 -15.93 -23.87
N ASN A 743 -23.68 -15.93 -23.56
CA ASN A 743 -24.22 -16.68 -22.42
C ASN A 743 -23.93 -18.19 -22.52
N ARG A 744 -23.80 -18.71 -23.76
CA ARG A 744 -23.56 -20.14 -24.05
C ARG A 744 -22.14 -20.41 -24.57
N TYR A 745 -21.41 -19.38 -24.96
CA TYR A 745 -20.02 -19.53 -25.39
C TYR A 745 -19.11 -19.79 -24.18
N ARG A 746 -18.09 -20.63 -24.38
CA ARG A 746 -17.04 -20.91 -23.40
C ARG A 746 -15.69 -20.81 -24.13
N PRO A 747 -14.91 -19.74 -23.94
CA PRO A 747 -13.58 -19.65 -24.53
C PRO A 747 -12.71 -20.81 -24.05
N ARG A 748 -11.89 -21.37 -24.95
CA ARG A 748 -10.85 -22.33 -24.55
C ARG A 748 -9.78 -21.54 -23.79
N THR A 749 -9.61 -21.86 -22.50
CA THR A 749 -8.58 -21.30 -21.62
C THR A 749 -7.23 -21.92 -21.87
#